data_AF-A0A835W0Q8-F1
#
_entry.id   AF-A0A835W0Q8-F1
#
_cell.length_a   1.000
_cell.length_b   1.000
_cell.length_c   1.000
_cell.angle_alpha   90.00
_cell.angle_beta   90.00
_cell.angle_gamma   90.00
#
_symmetry.space_group_name_H-M   'P 1'
#
loop_
_entity.id
_entity.type
_entity.pdbx_description
1 polymer ?
#
loop_
_entity_poly.entity_id
_entity_poly.type
_entity_poly.pdbx_seq_one_letter_code
_entity_poly.pdbx_strand_id
1 'polypeptide(L)'
;MLSTAPSRKQRQLQSSAATGATASASADVEAATAQQQQRRRYTPLTSKPEVLAPVGGWPQLRAAVENGADAVYFGLEDFNARARAANFTLEELPEVMSYLHARGVKGFIALNVLVFDEELGAVEQRVRAMAAAGVDAVIVQDWGVVELMRRVAPGLPVHGSTQMSITSGEGAAWVAGLGVERVVVGRELSVREIAKVRDAVPGTEVEAFVHGALCVSYSGQCFSSEAWGGRSANRGQCAQACRLPYGLLVDGVLRELGDVSYLLSPQDLMAVEQVPDLISAGVSCFKIEGRLKGPEYVALTTQMYRRAVDAAWAHLTGEGLPTEEEEEEEAAGGPAAAAAAAAAGGAAAAAAAASDPQAAARAAVALTEQQRWDLEQVFARGQDGQHRGLTPGFLEGVAHQRLVRGRAPRHRGVYLGRVAEVGPRGVVLTLQAPLKRGDGVAFDCGRPEAEEPGGSVYDILDGGAGETSLSMGAAGSADTNTPVPPGTRVTLVLGQGVGQAEVLRRVSAGDLVWRTKDPALEARLRASWDGRAAAEARRLPVTAEVSGRVGEPLTLTLRALDTIFTSPHTTASSTSTSSATATATASTAASATASTAAPTAGCTTVSASSAVLLSTAAKRPLSAEDVARGLGPNLGEATLVVPPGGLDVSGLELEAGLFLPASELKAVRRRAVEALLGARAAAALRTAAGMAPGPVLPGLLAAAAAEPAPPQALALVRALACTGPVEPSGAARPEAAAAPAEEVEEEERRVASGAAAGPSGVQAAGASGGGGGGGGGVCIRVLCRSRAQVDAALKVPWLREVVVDFLEVQGLREAVAAVRDSGRRVVVATPRVLKPDEQRLWLFYLRLGADALLVRSAGMLHTLQQLGGPGARVPDVPYPIPLLEGDFSLNAANVLSASLLLSSTGSSSAAATAAGSSSGSEEGAPAVWRGLSRLAPTHDLHAGQVAALAGGLGGRAALLEVVVHQHLPIFHTEHCVFCRFLSTGNSYKDCGHPCESATLHLRDDKGADHLVLADMGCRNTVFNARAQSGVFFLRDLLRAGVRTLRLELVDESPEAVAPLLEGYRDVVLGRRGPGDLWRWLATLPDANGAAHGVDAGSLQPAKERAKGGMKPTAAALKQQQQQQQQQQQGQGREAAGAGRR
;
A
#
# COMPACT_ATOMS: atom_id res chain seq x y z
N MET A 1 -33.78 -48.20 -41.30
CA MET A 1 -32.41 -48.64 -41.67
C MET A 1 -31.77 -47.57 -42.56
N LEU A 2 -30.44 -47.56 -42.64
CA LEU A 2 -29.60 -46.84 -43.61
C LEU A 2 -29.62 -45.29 -43.63
N SER A 3 -28.46 -44.73 -43.27
CA SER A 3 -27.74 -43.59 -43.87
C SER A 3 -28.51 -42.44 -44.54
N THR A 4 -28.36 -41.23 -43.98
CA THR A 4 -28.41 -39.96 -44.74
C THR A 4 -27.25 -39.03 -44.33
N ALA A 5 -26.85 -38.13 -45.22
CA ALA A 5 -25.59 -37.38 -45.15
C ALA A 5 -25.63 -36.16 -44.20
N PRO A 6 -24.47 -35.69 -43.67
CA PRO A 6 -24.41 -34.51 -42.80
C PRO A 6 -24.87 -33.22 -43.49
N SER A 7 -25.51 -32.34 -42.71
CA SER A 7 -26.22 -31.17 -43.24
C SER A 7 -25.29 -30.05 -43.72
N ARG A 8 -25.85 -29.13 -44.53
CA ARG A 8 -25.15 -27.95 -45.06
C ARG A 8 -24.49 -27.09 -43.95
N LYS A 9 -25.04 -27.10 -42.73
CA LYS A 9 -24.52 -26.39 -41.54
C LYS A 9 -23.20 -26.98 -41.02
N GLN A 10 -23.01 -28.30 -41.10
CA GLN A 10 -21.77 -28.95 -40.66
C GLN A 10 -20.60 -28.69 -41.62
N ARG A 11 -20.85 -28.52 -42.92
CA ARG A 11 -19.79 -28.16 -43.89
C ARG A 11 -19.27 -26.74 -43.68
N GLN A 12 -20.11 -25.78 -43.24
CA GLN A 12 -19.63 -24.44 -42.89
C GLN A 12 -18.73 -24.46 -41.66
N LEU A 13 -19.11 -25.19 -40.60
CA LEU A 13 -18.33 -25.30 -39.35
C LEU A 13 -16.92 -25.91 -39.57
N GLN A 14 -16.77 -26.81 -40.54
CA GLN A 14 -15.45 -27.36 -40.90
C GLN A 14 -14.59 -26.40 -41.75
N SER A 15 -15.20 -25.44 -42.46
CA SER A 15 -14.44 -24.41 -43.19
C SER A 15 -13.88 -23.30 -42.28
N SER A 16 -14.59 -22.94 -41.21
CA SER A 16 -14.14 -21.92 -40.25
C SER A 16 -12.96 -22.36 -39.37
N ALA A 17 -12.73 -23.67 -39.23
CA ALA A 17 -11.63 -24.21 -38.41
C ALA A 17 -10.23 -23.90 -38.98
N ALA A 18 -10.11 -23.68 -40.29
CA ALA A 18 -8.83 -23.36 -40.94
C ALA A 18 -8.48 -21.87 -40.95
N THR A 19 -9.45 -20.97 -40.72
CA THR A 19 -9.27 -19.51 -40.76
C THR A 19 -9.16 -18.85 -39.39
N GLY A 20 -9.45 -19.58 -38.30
CA GLY A 20 -9.39 -19.02 -36.94
C GLY A 20 -7.97 -18.63 -36.48
N ALA A 21 -6.95 -19.37 -36.93
CA ALA A 21 -5.56 -19.19 -36.48
C ALA A 21 -4.88 -17.92 -37.00
N THR A 22 -5.32 -17.37 -38.14
CA THR A 22 -4.82 -16.09 -38.66
C THR A 22 -5.60 -14.90 -38.12
N ALA A 23 -6.89 -15.08 -37.80
CA ALA A 23 -7.74 -14.04 -37.25
C ALA A 23 -7.38 -13.67 -35.79
N SER A 24 -6.93 -14.62 -34.97
CA SER A 24 -6.38 -14.30 -33.64
C SER A 24 -5.11 -13.46 -33.77
N ALA A 25 -4.16 -13.89 -34.61
CA ALA A 25 -2.91 -13.16 -34.82
C ALA A 25 -3.12 -11.71 -35.31
N SER A 26 -4.10 -11.46 -36.20
CA SER A 26 -4.43 -10.08 -36.59
C SER A 26 -5.06 -9.27 -35.44
N ALA A 27 -5.96 -9.87 -34.65
CA ALA A 27 -6.58 -9.20 -33.51
C ALA A 27 -5.58 -8.90 -32.38
N ASP A 28 -4.64 -9.82 -32.12
CA ASP A 28 -3.55 -9.64 -31.16
C ASP A 28 -2.58 -8.54 -31.62
N VAL A 29 -2.28 -8.47 -32.93
CA VAL A 29 -1.46 -7.38 -33.52
C VAL A 29 -2.19 -6.04 -33.51
N GLU A 30 -3.49 -5.97 -33.81
CA GLU A 30 -4.28 -4.74 -33.68
C GLU A 30 -4.37 -4.28 -32.22
N ALA A 31 -4.57 -5.21 -31.27
CA ALA A 31 -4.59 -4.92 -29.84
C ALA A 31 -3.21 -4.43 -29.34
N ALA A 32 -2.11 -5.06 -29.77
CA ALA A 32 -0.75 -4.63 -29.46
C ALA A 32 -0.46 -3.24 -30.06
N THR A 33 -0.85 -3.00 -31.31
CA THR A 33 -0.68 -1.70 -32.00
C THR A 33 -1.49 -0.60 -31.29
N ALA A 34 -2.73 -0.89 -30.88
CA ALA A 34 -3.56 0.03 -30.11
C ALA A 34 -2.96 0.32 -28.71
N GLN A 35 -2.35 -0.66 -28.06
CA GLN A 35 -1.59 -0.44 -26.82
C GLN A 35 -0.34 0.42 -27.05
N GLN A 36 0.43 0.17 -28.13
CA GLN A 36 1.64 0.94 -28.46
C GLN A 36 1.29 2.41 -28.81
N GLN A 37 0.16 2.63 -29.49
CA GLN A 37 -0.39 3.98 -29.74
C GLN A 37 -0.95 4.66 -28.47
N GLN A 38 -1.53 3.92 -27.52
CA GLN A 38 -1.91 4.50 -26.21
C GLN A 38 -0.69 4.83 -25.34
N ARG A 39 0.37 4.01 -25.38
CA ARG A 39 1.61 4.23 -24.60
C ARG A 39 2.34 5.53 -24.97
N ARG A 40 2.22 5.98 -26.23
CA ARG A 40 2.74 7.30 -26.68
C ARG A 40 1.99 8.53 -26.13
N ARG A 41 1.06 8.38 -25.18
CA ARG A 41 0.27 9.51 -24.61
C ARG A 41 0.52 9.85 -23.15
N TYR A 42 1.26 9.03 -22.40
CA TYR A 42 1.47 9.30 -20.96
C TYR A 42 2.46 10.45 -20.76
N THR A 43 2.24 11.26 -19.73
CA THR A 43 3.14 12.38 -19.41
C THR A 43 4.43 11.83 -18.79
N PRO A 44 5.60 11.95 -19.44
CA PRO A 44 6.84 11.32 -18.99
C PRO A 44 7.31 11.85 -17.62
N LEU A 45 8.19 11.09 -16.98
CA LEU A 45 8.87 11.53 -15.76
C LEU A 45 10.02 12.47 -16.11
N THR A 46 10.17 13.53 -15.32
CA THR A 46 11.27 14.50 -15.42
C THR A 46 12.52 14.09 -14.62
N SER A 47 12.43 12.99 -13.88
CA SER A 47 13.48 12.49 -12.98
C SER A 47 13.37 10.99 -12.82
N LYS A 48 14.51 10.34 -12.61
CA LYS A 48 14.63 8.89 -12.42
C LYS A 48 13.84 8.42 -11.17
N PRO A 49 13.07 7.33 -11.24
CA PRO A 49 12.29 6.85 -10.11
C PRO A 49 13.14 6.40 -8.92
N GLU A 50 12.61 6.62 -7.71
CA GLU A 50 13.20 6.14 -6.46
C GLU A 50 12.94 4.65 -6.22
N VAL A 51 13.95 3.93 -5.71
CA VAL A 51 13.81 2.60 -5.10
C VAL A 51 13.66 2.76 -3.59
N LEU A 52 12.44 2.50 -3.10
CA LEU A 52 12.06 2.67 -1.70
C LEU A 52 12.08 1.33 -0.94
N ALA A 53 13.12 1.13 -0.14
CA ALA A 53 13.39 -0.13 0.56
C ALA A 53 12.74 -0.20 1.97
N PRO A 54 12.32 -1.39 2.42
CA PRO A 54 11.66 -1.57 3.71
C PRO A 54 12.67 -1.82 4.83
N VAL A 55 12.65 -0.97 5.85
CA VAL A 55 13.51 -1.12 7.03
C VAL A 55 12.70 -1.54 8.25
N GLY A 56 13.12 -2.63 8.88
CA GLY A 56 12.55 -3.13 10.15
C GLY A 56 13.42 -2.86 11.38
N GLY A 57 14.65 -2.35 11.17
CA GLY A 57 15.68 -2.10 12.18
C GLY A 57 17.08 -1.97 11.54
N TRP A 58 18.12 -1.78 12.36
CA TRP A 58 19.50 -1.52 11.91
C TRP A 58 20.11 -2.49 10.87
N PRO A 59 19.92 -3.83 10.93
CA PRO A 59 20.45 -4.73 9.90
C PRO A 59 19.83 -4.50 8.53
N GLN A 60 18.51 -4.30 8.48
CA GLN A 60 17.78 -3.98 7.24
C GLN A 60 18.15 -2.59 6.71
N LEU A 61 18.42 -1.63 7.59
CA LEU A 61 18.88 -0.29 7.21
C LEU A 61 20.20 -0.34 6.43
N ARG A 62 21.22 -1.03 6.98
CA ARG A 62 22.50 -1.25 6.28
C ARG A 62 22.31 -2.04 4.99
N ALA A 63 21.56 -3.14 5.04
CA ALA A 63 21.31 -3.98 3.86
C ALA A 63 20.62 -3.24 2.71
N ALA A 64 19.70 -2.31 2.99
CA ALA A 64 19.06 -1.46 1.99
C ALA A 64 20.03 -0.44 1.40
N VAL A 65 20.71 0.33 2.25
CA VAL A 65 21.55 1.46 1.82
C VAL A 65 22.76 0.99 1.02
N GLU A 66 23.50 -0.02 1.52
CA GLU A 66 24.69 -0.54 0.84
C GLU A 66 24.34 -1.35 -0.44
N ASN A 67 23.05 -1.60 -0.73
CA ASN A 67 22.55 -2.18 -2.00
C ASN A 67 21.80 -1.18 -2.91
N GLY A 68 21.87 0.13 -2.63
CA GLY A 68 21.40 1.17 -3.56
C GLY A 68 19.93 1.59 -3.41
N ALA A 69 19.38 1.59 -2.19
CA ALA A 69 18.12 2.27 -1.92
C ALA A 69 18.30 3.81 -2.00
N ASP A 70 17.48 4.50 -2.78
CA ASP A 70 17.44 5.99 -2.81
C ASP A 70 16.71 6.53 -1.56
N ALA A 71 15.77 5.74 -1.04
CA ALA A 71 15.00 6.04 0.15
C ALA A 71 14.69 4.76 0.94
N VAL A 72 14.48 4.90 2.24
CA VAL A 72 13.99 3.82 3.11
C VAL A 72 12.68 4.22 3.78
N TYR A 73 11.79 3.24 4.05
CA TYR A 73 10.65 3.45 4.95
C TYR A 73 10.64 2.50 6.15
N PHE A 74 10.48 3.08 7.33
CA PHE A 74 10.42 2.38 8.62
C PHE A 74 9.16 2.79 9.42
N GLY A 75 8.98 2.22 10.59
CA GLY A 75 8.03 2.69 11.60
C GLY A 75 8.78 3.06 12.88
N LEU A 76 8.12 3.83 13.74
CA LEU A 76 8.49 3.88 15.16
C LEU A 76 7.82 2.71 15.91
N GLU A 77 8.00 2.61 17.21
CA GLU A 77 7.34 1.57 18.04
C GLU A 77 5.80 1.64 17.98
N ASP A 78 5.23 2.85 17.85
CA ASP A 78 3.79 3.10 17.79
C ASP A 78 3.27 3.52 16.39
N PHE A 79 1.96 3.75 16.31
CA PHE A 79 1.21 4.36 15.19
C PHE A 79 1.53 3.90 13.75
N ASN A 80 1.93 2.64 13.55
CA ASN A 80 2.29 2.12 12.23
C ASN A 80 1.70 0.74 11.92
N ALA A 81 1.46 0.44 10.64
CA ALA A 81 0.80 -0.79 10.21
C ALA A 81 1.64 -2.09 10.40
N ARG A 82 2.82 -2.01 11.04
CA ARG A 82 3.74 -3.13 11.28
C ARG A 82 4.29 -3.13 12.72
N ALA A 83 3.41 -2.96 13.71
CA ALA A 83 3.67 -3.07 15.15
C ALA A 83 4.17 -4.46 15.67
N ARG A 84 4.79 -5.26 14.79
CA ARG A 84 5.51 -6.52 15.08
C ARG A 84 6.91 -6.57 14.43
N ALA A 85 7.33 -5.51 13.74
CA ALA A 85 8.74 -5.30 13.42
C ALA A 85 9.47 -4.85 14.70
N ALA A 86 10.81 -4.85 14.69
CA ALA A 86 11.54 -4.23 15.80
C ALA A 86 11.27 -2.72 15.82
N ASN A 87 11.22 -2.08 14.64
CA ASN A 87 11.10 -0.64 14.46
C ASN A 87 12.29 0.11 15.13
N PHE A 88 12.22 1.43 15.18
CA PHE A 88 13.17 2.26 15.94
C PHE A 88 12.43 3.01 17.05
N THR A 89 13.12 3.34 18.14
CA THR A 89 12.55 4.23 19.18
C THR A 89 12.57 5.70 18.73
N LEU A 90 11.95 6.59 19.50
CA LEU A 90 11.96 8.03 19.19
C LEU A 90 13.36 8.65 19.44
N GLU A 91 14.13 8.05 20.33
CA GLU A 91 15.49 8.46 20.73
C GLU A 91 16.55 8.02 19.72
N GLU A 92 16.37 6.88 19.04
CA GLU A 92 17.23 6.42 17.94
C GLU A 92 17.08 7.29 16.68
N LEU A 93 15.93 7.94 16.49
CA LEU A 93 15.55 8.59 15.24
C LEU A 93 16.60 9.60 14.70
N PRO A 94 17.21 10.49 15.51
CA PRO A 94 18.26 11.40 15.04
C PRO A 94 19.52 10.68 14.54
N GLU A 95 19.87 9.51 15.11
CA GLU A 95 21.00 8.70 14.64
C GLU A 95 20.67 8.04 13.30
N VAL A 96 19.45 7.49 13.17
CA VAL A 96 18.96 6.86 11.93
C VAL A 96 18.93 7.86 10.78
N MET A 97 18.38 9.07 11.00
CA MET A 97 18.34 10.12 9.97
C MET A 97 19.75 10.63 9.63
N SER A 98 20.63 10.79 10.62
CA SER A 98 22.04 11.15 10.40
C SER A 98 22.79 10.12 9.55
N TYR A 99 22.64 8.82 9.85
CA TYR A 99 23.25 7.72 9.09
C TYR A 99 22.81 7.71 7.61
N LEU A 100 21.54 8.03 7.36
CA LEU A 100 20.92 8.12 6.03
C LEU A 100 21.39 9.36 5.26
N HIS A 101 21.28 10.56 5.85
CA HIS A 101 21.65 11.84 5.23
C HIS A 101 23.16 11.99 5.01
N ALA A 102 23.99 11.25 5.75
CA ALA A 102 25.43 11.12 5.50
C ALA A 102 25.74 10.25 4.26
N ARG A 103 24.78 9.48 3.75
CA ARG A 103 24.89 8.63 2.54
C ARG A 103 24.02 9.10 1.37
N GLY A 104 23.30 10.21 1.54
CA GLY A 104 22.40 10.76 0.51
C GLY A 104 21.05 10.03 0.37
N VAL A 105 20.73 9.11 1.27
CA VAL A 105 19.47 8.33 1.25
C VAL A 105 18.41 9.04 2.08
N LYS A 106 17.15 9.06 1.60
CA LYS A 106 16.01 9.66 2.32
C LYS A 106 15.41 8.70 3.35
N GLY A 107 14.92 9.23 4.48
CA GLY A 107 14.22 8.47 5.52
C GLY A 107 12.74 8.87 5.62
N PHE A 108 11.83 7.94 5.29
CA PHE A 108 10.39 8.13 5.41
C PHE A 108 9.81 7.33 6.58
N ILE A 109 8.99 7.96 7.43
CA ILE A 109 8.31 7.23 8.52
C ILE A 109 6.87 6.90 8.16
N ALA A 110 6.46 5.66 8.43
CA ALA A 110 5.08 5.24 8.26
C ALA A 110 4.25 5.49 9.53
N LEU A 111 3.51 6.60 9.54
CA LEU A 111 2.46 6.92 10.51
C LEU A 111 1.09 6.41 9.99
N ASN A 112 1.10 5.16 9.50
CA ASN A 112 0.08 4.64 8.58
C ASN A 112 -0.98 3.80 9.29
N VAL A 113 -1.70 4.40 10.24
CA VAL A 113 -2.87 3.82 10.90
C VAL A 113 -3.98 4.86 11.05
N LEU A 114 -5.20 4.41 11.32
CA LEU A 114 -6.25 5.26 11.90
C LEU A 114 -5.86 5.65 13.33
N VAL A 115 -6.12 6.90 13.72
CA VAL A 115 -5.77 7.44 15.05
C VAL A 115 -7.05 7.81 15.79
N PHE A 116 -7.15 7.46 17.08
CA PHE A 116 -8.32 7.76 17.91
C PHE A 116 -8.14 9.08 18.68
N ASP A 117 -9.24 9.67 19.16
CA ASP A 117 -9.22 10.99 19.82
C ASP A 117 -8.25 11.07 21.00
N GLU A 118 -8.17 10.01 21.81
CA GLU A 118 -7.28 9.94 22.97
C GLU A 118 -5.79 9.86 22.59
N GLU A 119 -5.50 9.56 21.32
CA GLU A 119 -4.15 9.32 20.79
C GLU A 119 -3.57 10.51 20.02
N LEU A 120 -4.42 11.44 19.55
CA LEU A 120 -4.00 12.62 18.77
C LEU A 120 -2.91 13.44 19.50
N GLY A 121 -2.99 13.55 20.83
CA GLY A 121 -2.01 14.27 21.64
C GLY A 121 -0.64 13.59 21.70
N ALA A 122 -0.59 12.26 21.60
CA ALA A 122 0.66 11.53 21.43
C ALA A 122 1.20 11.74 20.01
N VAL A 123 0.33 11.65 18.99
CA VAL A 123 0.71 11.85 17.58
C VAL A 123 1.30 13.24 17.32
N GLU A 124 0.75 14.31 17.90
CA GLU A 124 1.35 15.65 17.82
C GLU A 124 2.82 15.66 18.32
N GLN A 125 3.12 14.97 19.43
CA GLN A 125 4.49 14.87 19.95
C GLN A 125 5.42 14.12 18.97
N ARG A 126 4.92 13.04 18.34
CA ARG A 126 5.69 12.27 17.34
C ARG A 126 6.00 13.16 16.14
N VAL A 127 5.02 13.84 15.56
CA VAL A 127 5.20 14.74 14.40
C VAL A 127 6.27 15.82 14.66
N ARG A 128 6.29 16.40 15.86
CA ARG A 128 7.30 17.39 16.27
C ARG A 128 8.71 16.81 16.32
N ALA A 129 8.86 15.63 16.92
CA ALA A 129 10.14 14.94 16.98
C ALA A 129 10.63 14.49 15.58
N MET A 130 9.71 14.08 14.68
CA MET A 130 10.03 13.77 13.29
C MET A 130 10.55 14.99 12.52
N ALA A 131 9.86 16.13 12.62
CA ALA A 131 10.29 17.38 11.99
C ALA A 131 11.66 17.85 12.52
N ALA A 132 11.88 17.75 13.83
CA ALA A 132 13.13 18.12 14.50
C ALA A 132 14.30 17.17 14.19
N ALA A 133 14.05 15.88 13.95
CA ALA A 133 15.04 14.90 13.53
C ALA A 133 15.36 14.95 12.02
N GLY A 134 14.70 15.83 11.25
CA GLY A 134 14.94 15.98 9.82
C GLY A 134 14.35 14.87 8.94
N VAL A 135 13.27 14.22 9.38
CA VAL A 135 12.56 13.19 8.59
C VAL A 135 12.12 13.77 7.25
N ASP A 136 12.41 13.06 6.14
CA ASP A 136 12.18 13.58 4.78
C ASP A 136 10.69 13.58 4.39
N ALA A 137 9.91 12.61 4.89
CA ALA A 137 8.46 12.56 4.71
C ALA A 137 7.78 11.61 5.71
N VAL A 138 6.47 11.80 5.94
CA VAL A 138 5.63 10.88 6.72
C VAL A 138 4.52 10.28 5.86
N ILE A 139 4.42 8.94 5.86
CA ILE A 139 3.39 8.18 5.15
C ILE A 139 2.19 7.99 6.07
N VAL A 140 1.12 8.76 5.85
CA VAL A 140 -0.05 8.89 6.74
C VAL A 140 -1.27 8.15 6.18
N GLN A 141 -2.13 7.60 7.04
CA GLN A 141 -3.47 7.11 6.64
C GLN A 141 -4.58 8.10 7.03
N ASP A 142 -4.57 8.57 8.28
CA ASP A 142 -5.68 9.31 8.88
C ASP A 142 -5.76 10.77 8.40
N TRP A 143 -6.92 11.18 7.87
CA TRP A 143 -7.08 12.52 7.28
C TRP A 143 -7.03 13.64 8.34
N GLY A 144 -7.42 13.34 9.58
CA GLY A 144 -7.29 14.26 10.72
C GLY A 144 -5.83 14.47 11.12
N VAL A 145 -5.00 13.44 10.95
CA VAL A 145 -3.54 13.53 11.16
C VAL A 145 -2.86 14.35 10.05
N VAL A 146 -3.35 14.31 8.80
CA VAL A 146 -2.83 15.19 7.73
C VAL A 146 -3.05 16.67 8.10
N GLU A 147 -4.25 17.05 8.52
CA GLU A 147 -4.53 18.43 8.96
C GLU A 147 -3.73 18.81 10.22
N LEU A 148 -3.63 17.91 11.22
CA LEU A 148 -2.80 18.12 12.40
C LEU A 148 -1.32 18.35 12.02
N MET A 149 -0.77 17.52 11.12
CA MET A 149 0.61 17.67 10.64
C MET A 149 0.84 19.03 9.98
N ARG A 150 -0.05 19.44 9.07
CA ARG A 150 0.05 20.75 8.37
C ARG A 150 -0.02 21.95 9.31
N ARG A 151 -0.64 21.81 10.48
CA ARG A 151 -0.72 22.87 11.51
C ARG A 151 0.44 22.83 12.50
N VAL A 152 1.03 21.65 12.72
CA VAL A 152 2.14 21.43 13.66
C VAL A 152 3.50 21.67 13.01
N ALA A 153 3.75 21.11 11.83
CA ALA A 153 5.01 21.15 11.09
C ALA A 153 4.74 21.28 9.57
N PRO A 154 4.38 22.49 9.08
CA PRO A 154 4.00 22.70 7.67
C PRO A 154 5.13 22.43 6.66
N GLY A 155 6.39 22.37 7.11
CA GLY A 155 7.56 22.04 6.28
C GLY A 155 7.95 20.55 6.27
N LEU A 156 7.13 19.65 6.85
CA LEU A 156 7.36 18.20 6.87
C LEU A 156 6.43 17.50 5.84
N PRO A 157 6.96 16.98 4.72
CA PRO A 157 6.15 16.40 3.64
C PRO A 157 5.25 15.25 4.06
N VAL A 158 4.07 15.18 3.46
CA VAL A 158 3.05 14.15 3.73
C VAL A 158 2.84 13.27 2.50
N HIS A 159 3.04 11.96 2.67
CA HIS A 159 2.76 10.93 1.67
C HIS A 159 1.46 10.19 2.03
N GLY A 160 0.53 10.04 1.08
CA GLY A 160 -0.75 9.39 1.29
C GLY A 160 -0.63 7.87 1.22
N SER A 161 -0.83 7.18 2.35
CA SER A 161 -0.74 5.72 2.44
C SER A 161 -1.76 5.02 1.54
N THR A 162 -1.41 3.85 1.02
CA THR A 162 -2.33 2.92 0.32
C THR A 162 -3.56 2.57 1.17
N GLN A 163 -3.47 2.69 2.51
CA GLN A 163 -4.60 2.52 3.44
C GLN A 163 -5.62 3.68 3.41
N MET A 164 -5.39 4.75 2.65
CA MET A 164 -6.41 5.73 2.25
C MET A 164 -7.33 5.19 1.13
N SER A 165 -7.12 3.95 0.68
CA SER A 165 -7.92 3.27 -0.38
C SER A 165 -7.87 3.97 -1.75
N ILE A 166 -6.79 4.69 -2.04
CA ILE A 166 -6.68 5.52 -3.25
C ILE A 166 -6.50 4.65 -4.49
N THR A 167 -7.58 4.58 -5.26
CA THR A 167 -7.80 3.63 -6.36
C THR A 167 -8.27 4.30 -7.65
N SER A 168 -8.49 5.62 -7.62
CA SER A 168 -8.99 6.46 -8.72
C SER A 168 -8.27 7.81 -8.72
N GLY A 169 -8.24 8.48 -9.89
CA GLY A 169 -7.60 9.79 -10.04
C GLY A 169 -8.25 10.86 -9.17
N GLU A 170 -9.56 10.80 -8.99
CA GLU A 170 -10.36 11.67 -8.13
C GLU A 170 -10.06 11.43 -6.64
N GLY A 171 -9.75 10.18 -6.26
CA GLY A 171 -9.27 9.85 -4.92
C GLY A 171 -7.87 10.39 -4.64
N ALA A 172 -6.99 10.44 -5.65
CA ALA A 172 -5.69 11.09 -5.55
C ALA A 172 -5.84 12.63 -5.51
N ALA A 173 -6.70 13.21 -6.35
CA ALA A 173 -6.98 14.65 -6.38
C ALA A 173 -7.59 15.16 -5.06
N TRP A 174 -8.41 14.35 -4.40
CA TRP A 174 -8.90 14.63 -3.05
C TRP A 174 -7.74 14.83 -2.06
N VAL A 175 -6.82 13.87 -1.94
CA VAL A 175 -5.74 13.96 -0.94
C VAL A 175 -4.63 14.94 -1.35
N ALA A 176 -4.39 15.14 -2.65
CA ALA A 176 -3.56 16.24 -3.14
C ALA A 176 -4.13 17.60 -2.72
N GLY A 177 -5.47 17.75 -2.76
CA GLY A 177 -6.20 18.90 -2.20
C GLY A 177 -6.15 19.03 -0.67
N LEU A 178 -5.63 18.02 0.04
CA LEU A 178 -5.26 18.10 1.47
C LEU A 178 -3.76 18.39 1.67
N GLY A 179 -2.96 18.52 0.62
CA GLY A 179 -1.52 18.76 0.68
C GLY A 179 -0.66 17.50 0.76
N VAL A 180 -1.16 16.37 0.23
CA VAL A 180 -0.33 15.17 0.02
C VAL A 180 0.53 15.36 -1.24
N GLU A 181 1.85 15.27 -1.08
CA GLU A 181 2.83 15.47 -2.17
C GLU A 181 3.07 14.19 -3.00
N ARG A 182 2.90 13.01 -2.37
CA ARG A 182 3.06 11.70 -3.01
C ARG A 182 1.94 10.75 -2.59
N VAL A 183 1.32 10.06 -3.54
CA VAL A 183 0.22 9.09 -3.32
C VAL A 183 0.70 7.67 -3.54
N VAL A 184 0.53 6.82 -2.52
CA VAL A 184 0.76 5.37 -2.62
C VAL A 184 -0.52 4.69 -3.07
N VAL A 185 -0.57 4.23 -4.33
CA VAL A 185 -1.81 3.70 -4.93
C VAL A 185 -2.18 2.29 -4.41
N GLY A 186 -3.41 1.86 -4.72
CA GLY A 186 -3.87 0.48 -4.52
C GLY A 186 -3.00 -0.55 -5.26
N ARG A 187 -2.82 -1.74 -4.66
CA ARG A 187 -2.04 -2.87 -5.22
C ARG A 187 -2.83 -3.68 -6.26
N GLU A 188 -4.13 -3.41 -6.29
CA GLU A 188 -5.21 -3.87 -7.15
C GLU A 188 -5.33 -3.11 -8.49
N LEU A 189 -4.50 -2.07 -8.71
CA LEU A 189 -4.48 -1.34 -9.98
C LEU A 189 -3.52 -1.99 -10.99
N SER A 190 -3.95 -2.05 -12.25
CA SER A 190 -3.10 -2.33 -13.40
C SER A 190 -2.27 -1.11 -13.81
N VAL A 191 -1.19 -1.31 -14.57
CA VAL A 191 -0.33 -0.21 -15.10
C VAL A 191 -1.17 0.84 -15.85
N ARG A 192 -2.18 0.39 -16.63
CA ARG A 192 -3.12 1.26 -17.37
C ARG A 192 -4.05 2.07 -16.46
N GLU A 193 -4.32 1.61 -15.25
CA GLU A 193 -5.09 2.33 -14.23
C GLU A 193 -4.19 3.30 -13.46
N ILE A 194 -2.98 2.88 -13.08
CA ILE A 194 -1.97 3.72 -12.41
C ILE A 194 -1.64 4.97 -13.25
N ALA A 195 -1.43 4.80 -14.57
CA ALA A 195 -1.17 5.92 -15.48
C ALA A 195 -2.29 6.98 -15.44
N LYS A 196 -3.55 6.57 -15.36
CA LYS A 196 -4.70 7.50 -15.29
C LYS A 196 -4.83 8.19 -13.93
N VAL A 197 -4.33 7.57 -12.86
CA VAL A 197 -4.18 8.26 -11.57
C VAL A 197 -3.13 9.35 -11.71
N ARG A 198 -1.96 9.04 -12.29
CA ARG A 198 -0.88 10.01 -12.57
C ARG A 198 -1.32 11.17 -13.47
N ASP A 199 -2.11 10.90 -14.50
CA ASP A 199 -2.62 11.91 -15.44
C ASP A 199 -3.67 12.84 -14.78
N ALA A 200 -4.38 12.37 -13.75
CA ALA A 200 -5.36 13.17 -13.00
C ALA A 200 -4.74 14.09 -11.94
N VAL A 201 -3.54 13.78 -11.45
CA VAL A 201 -2.80 14.60 -10.47
C VAL A 201 -1.37 14.92 -10.97
N PRO A 202 -1.22 15.73 -12.04
CA PRO A 202 0.07 15.86 -12.73
C PRO A 202 1.22 16.43 -11.90
N GLY A 203 0.92 17.14 -10.80
CA GLY A 203 1.88 17.69 -9.83
C GLY A 203 1.96 16.94 -8.49
N THR A 204 1.49 15.69 -8.42
CA THR A 204 1.59 14.81 -7.25
C THR A 204 2.32 13.54 -7.66
N GLU A 205 3.33 13.12 -6.89
CA GLU A 205 4.10 11.91 -7.21
C GLU A 205 3.26 10.64 -7.00
N VAL A 206 3.48 9.63 -7.83
CA VAL A 206 2.81 8.33 -7.73
C VAL A 206 3.79 7.24 -7.28
N GLU A 207 3.43 6.55 -6.21
CA GLU A 207 4.23 5.47 -5.61
C GLU A 207 3.46 4.14 -5.70
N ALA A 208 4.10 3.12 -6.26
CA ALA A 208 3.51 1.79 -6.42
C ALA A 208 4.28 0.74 -5.64
N PHE A 209 3.56 -0.23 -5.06
CA PHE A 209 4.19 -1.44 -4.54
C PHE A 209 4.65 -2.31 -5.71
N VAL A 210 5.91 -2.76 -5.68
CA VAL A 210 6.52 -3.59 -6.75
C VAL A 210 6.89 -5.00 -6.30
N HIS A 211 7.01 -5.25 -4.99
CA HIS A 211 7.45 -6.55 -4.48
C HIS A 211 6.85 -6.90 -3.12
N GLY A 212 6.72 -8.20 -2.85
CA GLY A 212 6.41 -8.75 -1.53
C GLY A 212 4.92 -9.07 -1.31
N ALA A 213 4.48 -8.99 -0.06
CA ALA A 213 3.22 -9.62 0.35
C ALA A 213 1.96 -8.95 -0.22
N LEU A 214 1.25 -9.63 -1.15
CA LEU A 214 -0.07 -9.17 -1.60
C LEU A 214 -1.13 -9.32 -0.50
N CYS A 215 -1.90 -8.24 -0.32
CA CYS A 215 -3.19 -8.26 0.35
C CYS A 215 -4.26 -8.72 -0.65
N VAL A 216 -5.25 -9.49 -0.21
CA VAL A 216 -6.42 -9.81 -1.05
C VAL A 216 -7.49 -8.71 -0.95
N SER A 217 -7.52 -7.99 0.17
CA SER A 217 -8.51 -6.96 0.47
C SER A 217 -7.97 -5.58 0.12
N TYR A 218 -8.86 -4.72 -0.39
CA TYR A 218 -8.61 -3.29 -0.59
C TYR A 218 -7.99 -2.67 0.66
N SER A 219 -6.94 -1.89 0.47
CA SER A 219 -6.13 -1.37 1.59
C SER A 219 -6.91 -0.31 2.38
N GLY A 220 -7.00 -0.50 3.70
CA GLY A 220 -7.83 0.33 4.59
C GLY A 220 -9.29 -0.11 4.74
N GLN A 221 -9.70 -1.23 4.12
CA GLN A 221 -11.09 -1.72 4.08
C GLN A 221 -11.20 -3.19 4.54
N CYS A 222 -10.51 -3.58 5.63
CA CYS A 222 -10.42 -4.98 6.06
C CYS A 222 -10.71 -5.16 7.57
N PHE A 223 -11.95 -5.54 7.89
CA PHE A 223 -12.43 -5.63 9.27
C PHE A 223 -12.34 -7.05 9.88
N SER A 224 -11.95 -8.07 9.12
CA SER A 224 -11.82 -9.48 9.56
C SER A 224 -11.09 -9.69 10.89
N SER A 225 -9.98 -8.98 11.09
CA SER A 225 -9.14 -9.14 12.29
C SER A 225 -9.72 -8.42 13.52
N GLU A 226 -10.56 -7.42 13.29
CA GLU A 226 -11.30 -6.69 14.33
C GLU A 226 -12.50 -7.50 14.81
N ALA A 227 -13.31 -8.00 13.86
CA ALA A 227 -14.49 -8.83 14.12
C ALA A 227 -14.17 -10.08 14.93
N TRP A 228 -13.11 -10.82 14.60
CA TRP A 228 -12.81 -12.13 15.20
C TRP A 228 -11.84 -12.09 16.39
N GLY A 229 -11.33 -10.92 16.78
CA GLY A 229 -10.28 -10.86 17.81
C GLY A 229 -9.89 -9.50 18.35
N GLY A 230 -10.65 -8.43 18.08
CA GLY A 230 -10.35 -7.09 18.60
C GLY A 230 -8.98 -6.55 18.17
N ARG A 231 -8.56 -6.89 16.94
CA ARG A 231 -7.26 -6.53 16.37
C ARG A 231 -7.42 -5.89 15.00
N SER A 232 -7.72 -4.59 14.96
CA SER A 232 -7.79 -3.81 13.73
C SER A 232 -6.62 -4.06 12.77
N ALA A 233 -6.94 -4.52 11.55
CA ALA A 233 -5.96 -4.65 10.48
C ALA A 233 -5.56 -3.27 9.92
N ASN A 234 -6.50 -2.32 9.93
CA ASN A 234 -6.28 -0.90 9.59
C ASN A 234 -5.30 -0.22 10.57
N ARG A 235 -5.16 -0.74 11.79
CA ARG A 235 -4.17 -0.31 12.80
C ARG A 235 -3.01 -1.30 13.00
N GLY A 236 -2.66 -2.06 11.95
CA GLY A 236 -1.44 -2.88 11.90
C GLY A 236 -1.47 -4.23 12.62
N GLN A 237 -2.57 -4.58 13.30
CA GLN A 237 -2.68 -5.81 14.10
C GLN A 237 -3.21 -7.02 13.31
N CYS A 238 -3.21 -6.90 11.97
CA CYS A 238 -3.77 -7.85 11.00
C CYS A 238 -3.43 -9.31 11.33
N ALA A 239 -4.48 -10.12 11.47
CA ALA A 239 -4.42 -11.55 11.76
C ALA A 239 -4.02 -12.43 10.56
N GLN A 240 -3.99 -11.85 9.35
CA GLN A 240 -3.88 -12.59 8.08
C GLN A 240 -5.00 -13.63 7.90
N ALA A 241 -6.23 -13.28 8.30
CA ALA A 241 -7.42 -14.13 8.19
C ALA A 241 -7.63 -14.72 6.78
N CYS A 242 -7.38 -13.94 5.72
CA CYS A 242 -7.41 -14.40 4.32
C CYS A 242 -6.36 -15.47 3.94
N ARG A 243 -5.49 -15.85 4.87
CA ARG A 243 -4.48 -16.91 4.73
C ARG A 243 -4.83 -18.18 5.52
N LEU A 244 -6.03 -18.25 6.11
CA LEU A 244 -6.63 -19.45 6.68
C LEU A 244 -7.28 -20.32 5.58
N PRO A 245 -7.53 -21.62 5.85
CA PRO A 245 -8.34 -22.46 4.99
C PRO A 245 -9.84 -22.11 5.13
N TYR A 246 -10.59 -22.28 4.04
CA TYR A 246 -12.04 -22.14 3.95
C TYR A 246 -12.63 -23.26 3.07
N GLY A 247 -13.80 -23.76 3.43
CA GLY A 247 -14.65 -24.55 2.53
C GLY A 247 -15.44 -23.63 1.60
N LEU A 248 -15.75 -24.09 0.38
CA LEU A 248 -16.59 -23.37 -0.56
C LEU A 248 -18.00 -23.96 -0.58
N LEU A 249 -19.01 -23.20 -0.16
CA LEU A 249 -20.42 -23.61 -0.29
C LEU A 249 -21.05 -22.89 -1.48
N VAL A 250 -21.75 -23.66 -2.31
CA VAL A 250 -22.54 -23.19 -3.45
C VAL A 250 -23.96 -23.67 -3.23
N ASP A 251 -24.92 -22.75 -3.14
CA ASP A 251 -26.34 -23.03 -2.90
C ASP A 251 -26.57 -23.96 -1.67
N GLY A 252 -25.85 -23.66 -0.59
CA GLY A 252 -25.84 -24.43 0.67
C GLY A 252 -25.01 -25.72 0.65
N VAL A 253 -24.52 -26.16 -0.51
CA VAL A 253 -23.78 -27.43 -0.67
C VAL A 253 -22.27 -27.17 -0.64
N LEU A 254 -21.55 -27.84 0.28
CA LEU A 254 -20.09 -27.81 0.33
C LEU A 254 -19.50 -28.53 -0.90
N ARG A 255 -18.70 -27.81 -1.71
CA ARG A 255 -17.95 -28.39 -2.81
C ARG A 255 -16.68 -29.09 -2.32
N GLU A 256 -16.44 -30.30 -2.83
CA GLU A 256 -15.13 -30.93 -2.75
C GLU A 256 -14.16 -30.24 -3.72
N LEU A 257 -13.05 -29.72 -3.19
CA LEU A 257 -11.99 -29.02 -3.96
C LEU A 257 -10.62 -29.72 -3.86
N GLY A 258 -10.55 -30.92 -3.27
CA GLY A 258 -9.30 -31.67 -3.11
C GLY A 258 -8.30 -30.97 -2.19
N ASP A 259 -7.13 -30.64 -2.71
CA ASP A 259 -6.03 -30.00 -1.96
C ASP A 259 -6.08 -28.45 -1.96
N VAL A 260 -7.18 -27.88 -2.47
CA VAL A 260 -7.48 -26.44 -2.52
C VAL A 260 -8.41 -26.04 -1.38
N SER A 261 -7.90 -25.21 -0.47
CA SER A 261 -8.64 -24.69 0.69
C SER A 261 -8.32 -23.22 1.04
N TYR A 262 -7.22 -22.65 0.54
CA TYR A 262 -6.81 -21.28 0.87
C TYR A 262 -7.43 -20.26 -0.11
N LEU A 263 -8.75 -20.21 -0.14
CA LEU A 263 -9.57 -19.60 -1.19
C LEU A 263 -9.42 -18.06 -1.32
N LEU A 264 -8.86 -17.39 -0.32
CA LEU A 264 -8.60 -15.93 -0.31
C LEU A 264 -7.10 -15.58 -0.30
N SER A 265 -6.23 -16.52 -0.67
CA SER A 265 -4.78 -16.43 -0.48
C SER A 265 -4.00 -16.22 -1.79
N PRO A 266 -3.64 -14.98 -2.16
CA PRO A 266 -2.88 -14.70 -3.39
C PRO A 266 -1.38 -15.07 -3.27
N GLN A 267 -0.75 -15.39 -4.40
CA GLN A 267 0.71 -15.45 -4.54
C GLN A 267 1.38 -14.09 -4.17
N ASP A 268 2.70 -14.04 -4.06
CA ASP A 268 3.43 -12.80 -3.72
C ASP A 268 3.77 -11.95 -4.95
N LEU A 269 3.84 -10.64 -4.77
CA LEU A 269 4.12 -9.68 -5.83
C LEU A 269 5.60 -9.72 -6.24
N MET A 270 5.85 -9.80 -7.54
CA MET A 270 7.13 -9.51 -8.17
C MET A 270 6.85 -8.76 -9.47
N ALA A 271 7.28 -7.51 -9.53
CA ALA A 271 7.08 -6.60 -10.65
C ALA A 271 8.36 -6.13 -11.36
N VAL A 272 9.49 -6.86 -11.24
CA VAL A 272 10.79 -6.43 -11.81
C VAL A 272 10.69 -6.25 -13.33
N GLU A 273 10.06 -7.21 -14.01
CA GLU A 273 9.93 -7.22 -15.47
C GLU A 273 8.90 -6.20 -15.98
N GLN A 274 8.08 -5.65 -15.07
CA GLN A 274 7.09 -4.61 -15.30
C GLN A 274 7.63 -3.20 -14.98
N VAL A 275 8.88 -3.05 -14.49
CA VAL A 275 9.49 -1.74 -14.18
C VAL A 275 9.42 -0.77 -15.38
N PRO A 276 9.87 -1.11 -16.62
CA PRO A 276 9.78 -0.18 -17.76
C PRO A 276 8.34 0.27 -18.06
N ASP A 277 7.37 -0.62 -17.87
CA ASP A 277 5.95 -0.31 -18.09
C ASP A 277 5.40 0.63 -17.00
N LEU A 278 5.90 0.54 -15.77
CA LEU A 278 5.55 1.45 -14.67
C LEU A 278 6.26 2.82 -14.77
N ILE A 279 7.52 2.87 -15.24
CA ILE A 279 8.23 4.14 -15.53
C ILE A 279 7.43 4.93 -16.57
N SER A 280 7.07 4.29 -17.68
CA SER A 280 6.27 4.91 -18.74
C SER A 280 4.81 5.20 -18.35
N ALA A 281 4.34 4.66 -17.22
CA ALA A 281 3.06 5.05 -16.60
C ALA A 281 3.19 6.22 -15.59
N GLY A 282 4.40 6.75 -15.39
CA GLY A 282 4.66 7.88 -14.50
C GLY A 282 4.75 7.54 -13.01
N VAL A 283 5.21 6.33 -12.66
CA VAL A 283 5.48 5.96 -11.26
C VAL A 283 6.83 6.53 -10.82
N SER A 284 6.81 7.55 -9.96
CA SER A 284 8.00 8.22 -9.40
C SER A 284 8.74 7.39 -8.33
N CYS A 285 8.08 6.41 -7.71
CA CYS A 285 8.67 5.63 -6.62
C CYS A 285 8.21 4.16 -6.61
N PHE A 286 9.18 3.25 -6.50
CA PHE A 286 9.00 1.81 -6.46
C PHE A 286 9.20 1.25 -5.04
N LYS A 287 8.09 0.86 -4.40
CA LYS A 287 8.08 0.42 -3.00
C LYS A 287 8.14 -1.10 -2.86
N ILE A 288 9.17 -1.58 -2.19
CA ILE A 288 9.34 -2.99 -1.83
C ILE A 288 8.66 -3.22 -0.46
N GLU A 289 7.64 -4.08 -0.36
CA GLU A 289 7.03 -4.40 0.94
C GLU A 289 7.89 -5.41 1.71
N GLY A 290 8.31 -5.09 2.94
CA GLY A 290 9.19 -6.00 3.68
C GLY A 290 9.59 -5.69 5.12
N ARG A 291 8.95 -4.78 5.88
CA ARG A 291 9.44 -4.41 7.24
C ARG A 291 9.52 -5.56 8.26
N LEU A 292 8.98 -6.74 7.95
CA LEU A 292 9.05 -7.97 8.74
C LEU A 292 10.02 -9.02 8.16
N LYS A 293 10.99 -8.61 7.33
CA LYS A 293 11.93 -9.50 6.61
C LYS A 293 13.36 -9.37 7.12
N GLY A 294 14.16 -10.41 6.91
CA GLY A 294 15.60 -10.38 7.19
C GLY A 294 16.37 -9.48 6.22
N PRO A 295 17.59 -9.04 6.58
CA PRO A 295 18.42 -8.18 5.73
C PRO A 295 18.75 -8.82 4.38
N GLU A 296 18.85 -10.15 4.29
CA GLU A 296 19.08 -10.89 3.03
C GLU A 296 18.01 -10.60 1.97
N TYR A 297 16.73 -10.59 2.37
CA TYR A 297 15.61 -10.21 1.49
C TYR A 297 15.70 -8.75 1.06
N VAL A 298 16.04 -7.85 1.99
CA VAL A 298 16.11 -6.41 1.74
C VAL A 298 17.25 -6.10 0.77
N ALA A 299 18.44 -6.67 0.97
CA ALA A 299 19.58 -6.53 0.06
C ALA A 299 19.25 -7.04 -1.34
N LEU A 300 18.76 -8.29 -1.48
CA LEU A 300 18.49 -8.88 -2.79
C LEU A 300 17.41 -8.10 -3.54
N THR A 301 16.29 -7.79 -2.89
CA THR A 301 15.19 -7.06 -3.55
C THR A 301 15.63 -5.65 -3.93
N THR A 302 16.28 -4.90 -3.04
CA THR A 302 16.80 -3.55 -3.36
C THR A 302 17.77 -3.61 -4.53
N GLN A 303 18.72 -4.55 -4.54
CA GLN A 303 19.69 -4.72 -5.62
C GLN A 303 19.03 -5.07 -6.96
N MET A 304 18.00 -5.93 -6.97
CA MET A 304 17.27 -6.27 -8.20
C MET A 304 16.47 -5.08 -8.73
N TYR A 305 15.78 -4.31 -7.87
CA TYR A 305 15.03 -3.14 -8.33
C TYR A 305 15.93 -1.97 -8.73
N ARG A 306 17.04 -1.71 -8.01
CA ARG A 306 18.06 -0.71 -8.42
C ARG A 306 18.51 -0.98 -9.86
N ARG A 307 19.01 -2.18 -10.14
CA ARG A 307 19.44 -2.59 -11.49
C ARG A 307 18.33 -2.47 -12.54
N ALA A 308 17.12 -2.93 -12.22
CA ALA A 308 16.01 -2.87 -13.17
C ALA A 308 15.57 -1.43 -13.48
N VAL A 309 15.56 -0.55 -12.49
CA VAL A 309 15.27 0.89 -12.68
C VAL A 309 16.40 1.58 -13.43
N ASP A 310 17.65 1.21 -13.19
CA ASP A 310 18.81 1.78 -13.89
C ASP A 310 18.81 1.43 -15.37
N ALA A 311 18.69 0.13 -15.69
CA ALA A 311 18.63 -0.35 -17.07
C ALA A 311 17.37 0.17 -17.80
N ALA A 312 16.20 0.14 -17.15
CA ALA A 312 14.98 0.66 -17.75
C ALA A 312 15.05 2.17 -18.00
N TRP A 313 15.63 2.95 -17.08
CA TRP A 313 15.79 4.39 -17.26
C TRP A 313 16.72 4.70 -18.43
N ALA A 314 17.93 4.12 -18.46
CA ALA A 314 18.92 4.37 -19.51
C ALA A 314 18.36 4.08 -20.92
N HIS A 315 17.66 2.96 -21.11
CA HIS A 315 17.02 2.65 -22.39
C HIS A 315 15.82 3.54 -22.72
N LEU A 316 15.07 4.04 -21.73
CA LEU A 316 13.89 4.89 -21.97
C LEU A 316 14.24 6.37 -22.21
N THR A 317 15.38 6.86 -21.70
CA THR A 317 15.83 8.26 -21.87
C THR A 317 17.01 8.44 -22.83
N GLY A 318 17.76 7.37 -23.12
CA GLY A 318 19.06 7.43 -23.80
C GLY A 318 20.22 7.85 -22.88
N GLU A 319 19.97 8.00 -21.58
CA GLU A 319 20.96 8.50 -20.61
C GLU A 319 21.95 7.39 -20.19
N GLY A 320 23.21 7.52 -20.59
CA GLY A 320 24.29 6.61 -20.16
C GLY A 320 24.36 5.28 -20.92
N LEU A 321 23.79 5.22 -22.13
CA LEU A 321 24.14 4.18 -23.11
C LEU A 321 25.51 4.51 -23.75
N PRO A 322 26.31 3.50 -24.15
CA PRO A 322 27.49 3.73 -24.97
C PRO A 322 27.14 4.41 -26.30
N THR A 323 28.08 5.17 -26.84
CA THR A 323 28.02 5.69 -28.21
C THR A 323 28.40 4.62 -29.24
N GLU A 324 27.97 4.78 -30.50
CA GLU A 324 28.30 3.84 -31.58
C GLU A 324 29.83 3.67 -31.75
N GLU A 325 30.62 4.70 -31.44
CA GLU A 325 32.10 4.67 -31.46
C GLU A 325 32.69 3.80 -30.34
N GLU A 326 32.03 3.70 -29.18
CA GLU A 326 32.45 2.86 -28.05
C GLU A 326 32.06 1.38 -28.23
N GLU A 327 30.90 1.11 -28.85
CA GLU A 327 30.49 -0.28 -29.16
C GLU A 327 31.41 -0.93 -30.21
N GLU A 328 31.92 -0.17 -31.21
CA GLU A 328 32.89 -0.70 -32.18
C GLU A 328 34.25 -1.03 -31.53
N GLU A 329 34.70 -0.27 -30.53
CA GLU A 329 35.97 -0.54 -29.83
C GLU A 329 35.86 -1.74 -28.87
N GLU A 330 34.74 -1.93 -28.17
CA GLU A 330 34.52 -3.13 -27.36
C GLU A 330 34.29 -4.39 -28.23
N ALA A 331 33.64 -4.26 -29.39
CA ALA A 331 33.45 -5.35 -30.35
C ALA A 331 34.76 -5.87 -30.99
N ALA A 332 35.83 -5.05 -31.00
CA ALA A 332 37.17 -5.50 -31.37
C ALA A 332 37.80 -6.46 -30.34
N GLY A 333 37.21 -6.60 -29.15
CA GLY A 333 37.65 -7.38 -27.98
C GLY A 333 37.73 -8.92 -28.11
N GLY A 334 37.78 -9.47 -29.33
CA GLY A 334 38.17 -10.85 -29.59
C GLY A 334 37.03 -11.89 -29.74
N PRO A 335 37.34 -13.08 -30.30
CA PRO A 335 36.35 -13.96 -30.94
C PRO A 335 35.41 -14.73 -29.98
N ALA A 336 35.49 -14.51 -28.66
CA ALA A 336 34.65 -15.22 -27.69
C ALA A 336 33.21 -14.71 -27.64
N ALA A 337 32.99 -13.39 -27.78
CA ALA A 337 31.66 -12.77 -27.66
C ALA A 337 30.73 -13.18 -28.82
N ALA A 338 31.25 -13.17 -30.06
CA ALA A 338 30.48 -13.52 -31.26
C ALA A 338 29.88 -14.94 -31.22
N ALA A 339 30.53 -15.88 -30.55
CA ALA A 339 30.05 -17.25 -30.39
C ALA A 339 28.80 -17.36 -29.49
N ALA A 340 28.66 -16.47 -28.50
CA ALA A 340 27.50 -16.45 -27.61
C ALA A 340 26.25 -15.91 -28.33
N ALA A 341 26.40 -14.85 -29.14
CA ALA A 341 25.33 -14.25 -29.92
C ALA A 341 24.72 -15.26 -30.93
N ALA A 342 25.55 -16.10 -31.56
CA ALA A 342 25.12 -17.08 -32.55
C ALA A 342 24.20 -18.19 -32.02
N ALA A 343 24.17 -18.44 -30.71
CA ALA A 343 23.31 -19.45 -30.10
C ALA A 343 21.85 -19.00 -29.92
N ALA A 344 21.59 -17.69 -29.89
CA ALA A 344 20.26 -17.10 -29.78
C ALA A 344 19.70 -16.80 -31.19
N GLY A 345 19.07 -17.80 -31.83
CA GLY A 345 18.57 -17.69 -33.21
C GLY A 345 17.52 -16.59 -33.40
N GLY A 346 17.96 -15.38 -33.77
CA GLY A 346 17.10 -14.20 -33.81
C GLY A 346 17.66 -12.95 -34.48
N ALA A 347 18.57 -13.07 -35.46
CA ALA A 347 19.24 -11.92 -36.10
C ALA A 347 18.27 -10.85 -36.66
N ALA A 348 17.09 -11.25 -37.14
CA ALA A 348 16.05 -10.32 -37.61
C ALA A 348 15.28 -9.61 -36.48
N ALA A 349 15.31 -10.14 -35.25
CA ALA A 349 14.67 -9.53 -34.08
C ALA A 349 15.55 -8.45 -33.43
N ALA A 350 16.87 -8.67 -33.38
CA ALA A 350 17.83 -7.70 -32.85
C ALA A 350 17.77 -6.35 -33.62
N ALA A 351 17.77 -6.41 -34.95
CA ALA A 351 17.67 -5.23 -35.81
C ALA A 351 16.33 -4.47 -35.66
N ALA A 352 15.26 -5.12 -35.20
CA ALA A 352 14.00 -4.46 -34.89
C ALA A 352 13.98 -3.84 -33.48
N ALA A 353 14.62 -4.51 -32.49
CA ALA A 353 14.69 -4.06 -31.11
C ALA A 353 15.40 -2.70 -30.95
N ALA A 354 16.36 -2.40 -31.82
CA ALA A 354 17.05 -1.10 -31.90
C ALA A 354 16.13 0.12 -32.20
N SER A 355 14.84 -0.10 -32.49
CA SER A 355 13.89 0.98 -32.87
C SER A 355 12.78 1.28 -31.86
N ASP A 356 12.66 0.53 -30.76
CA ASP A 356 11.67 0.79 -29.70
C ASP A 356 12.36 0.78 -28.30
N PRO A 357 12.62 1.96 -27.71
CA PRO A 357 13.12 2.13 -26.34
C PRO A 357 12.39 1.30 -25.27
N GLN A 358 11.07 1.11 -25.40
CA GLN A 358 10.28 0.31 -24.45
C GLN A 358 10.60 -1.18 -24.61
N ALA A 359 10.87 -1.65 -25.82
CA ALA A 359 11.25 -3.05 -26.09
C ALA A 359 12.67 -3.34 -25.57
N ALA A 360 13.63 -2.44 -25.82
CA ALA A 360 14.99 -2.53 -25.28
C ALA A 360 14.97 -2.54 -23.74
N ALA A 361 14.27 -1.59 -23.10
CA ALA A 361 14.13 -1.52 -21.65
C ALA A 361 13.52 -2.80 -21.05
N ARG A 362 12.52 -3.40 -21.72
CA ARG A 362 11.92 -4.69 -21.30
C ARG A 362 12.88 -5.87 -21.40
N ALA A 363 13.70 -5.93 -22.45
CA ALA A 363 14.73 -6.96 -22.58
C ALA A 363 15.80 -6.83 -21.48
N ALA A 364 16.23 -5.61 -21.17
CA ALA A 364 17.28 -5.33 -20.20
C ALA A 364 16.89 -5.62 -18.73
N VAL A 365 15.60 -5.63 -18.39
CA VAL A 365 15.11 -6.00 -17.05
C VAL A 365 14.69 -7.48 -16.91
N ALA A 366 14.78 -8.28 -17.98
CA ALA A 366 14.33 -9.67 -17.98
C ALA A 366 15.13 -10.51 -16.97
N LEU A 367 14.42 -11.23 -16.10
CA LEU A 367 15.05 -12.00 -15.03
C LEU A 367 15.58 -13.34 -15.55
N THR A 368 16.89 -13.57 -15.41
CA THR A 368 17.49 -14.89 -15.60
C THR A 368 16.92 -15.90 -14.59
N GLU A 369 16.95 -17.19 -14.94
CA GLU A 369 16.49 -18.26 -14.03
C GLU A 369 17.20 -18.25 -12.68
N GLN A 370 18.49 -17.91 -12.61
CA GLN A 370 19.20 -17.78 -11.33
C GLN A 370 18.67 -16.61 -10.48
N GLN A 371 18.32 -15.47 -11.09
CA GLN A 371 17.70 -14.36 -10.34
C GLN A 371 16.26 -14.72 -9.89
N ARG A 372 15.52 -15.48 -10.70
CA ARG A 372 14.20 -16.02 -10.32
C ARG A 372 14.34 -16.95 -9.11
N TRP A 373 15.27 -17.91 -9.15
CA TRP A 373 15.57 -18.79 -8.02
C TRP A 373 16.07 -18.03 -6.79
N ASP A 374 16.93 -17.02 -6.93
CA ASP A 374 17.37 -16.18 -5.80
C ASP A 374 16.17 -15.49 -5.11
N LEU A 375 15.23 -14.93 -5.87
CA LEU A 375 14.01 -14.29 -5.35
C LEU A 375 13.07 -15.31 -4.70
N GLU A 376 12.81 -16.44 -5.36
CA GLU A 376 12.06 -17.56 -4.81
C GLU A 376 12.66 -18.07 -3.49
N GLN A 377 14.00 -18.10 -3.40
CA GLN A 377 14.75 -18.57 -2.23
C GLN A 377 14.61 -17.67 -1.02
N VAL A 378 14.48 -16.34 -1.19
CA VAL A 378 14.28 -15.40 -0.07
C VAL A 378 12.80 -15.16 0.28
N PHE A 379 11.90 -15.15 -0.72
CA PHE A 379 10.46 -15.08 -0.48
C PHE A 379 9.58 -15.34 -1.72
N ALA A 380 8.78 -16.40 -1.65
CA ALA A 380 7.63 -16.66 -2.52
C ALA A 380 6.62 -17.57 -1.78
N ARG A 381 5.31 -17.49 -2.07
CA ARG A 381 4.27 -18.27 -1.35
C ARG A 381 3.12 -18.71 -2.25
N GLY A 382 2.39 -19.74 -1.81
CA GLY A 382 1.29 -20.33 -2.58
C GLY A 382 1.80 -21.07 -3.82
N GLN A 383 2.98 -21.66 -3.67
CA GLN A 383 3.76 -22.32 -4.71
C GLN A 383 3.12 -23.69 -5.05
N ASP A 384 3.20 -24.09 -6.32
CA ASP A 384 2.80 -25.41 -6.79
C ASP A 384 3.81 -25.92 -7.86
N GLY A 385 3.60 -27.12 -8.40
CA GLY A 385 4.52 -27.74 -9.37
C GLY A 385 4.57 -27.12 -10.77
N GLN A 386 3.85 -26.01 -11.00
CA GLN A 386 3.88 -25.17 -12.21
C GLN A 386 4.17 -23.70 -11.88
N HIS A 387 3.82 -23.23 -10.67
CA HIS A 387 3.85 -21.82 -10.29
C HIS A 387 4.70 -21.57 -9.05
N ARG A 388 5.71 -20.72 -9.19
CA ARG A 388 6.80 -20.59 -8.20
C ARG A 388 6.47 -19.69 -6.99
N GLY A 389 5.23 -19.21 -6.86
CA GLY A 389 4.76 -18.36 -5.76
C GLY A 389 4.91 -16.85 -5.97
N LEU A 390 5.36 -16.44 -7.14
CA LEU A 390 5.52 -15.05 -7.56
C LEU A 390 4.55 -14.72 -8.70
N THR A 391 4.04 -13.49 -8.72
CA THR A 391 3.10 -12.99 -9.73
C THR A 391 3.26 -11.47 -9.89
N PRO A 392 3.00 -10.89 -11.08
CA PRO A 392 2.82 -9.43 -11.25
C PRO A 392 1.54 -8.90 -10.59
N GLY A 393 0.77 -9.76 -9.89
CA GLY A 393 -0.42 -9.37 -9.15
C GLY A 393 -1.54 -8.92 -10.09
N PHE A 394 -1.90 -7.65 -9.99
CA PHE A 394 -2.92 -6.98 -10.83
C PHE A 394 -2.30 -6.04 -11.88
N LEU A 395 -0.97 -5.89 -11.94
CA LEU A 395 -0.31 -4.90 -12.81
C LEU A 395 -0.63 -5.11 -14.30
N GLU A 396 -0.76 -6.37 -14.73
CA GLU A 396 -1.15 -6.79 -16.08
C GLU A 396 -2.67 -6.87 -16.27
N GLY A 397 -3.45 -6.44 -15.28
CA GLY A 397 -4.91 -6.63 -15.21
C GLY A 397 -5.33 -7.83 -14.38
N VAL A 398 -6.63 -8.11 -14.40
CA VAL A 398 -7.27 -9.14 -13.58
C VAL A 398 -7.08 -10.53 -14.20
N ALA A 399 -6.43 -11.44 -13.46
CA ALA A 399 -6.25 -12.85 -13.83
C ALA A 399 -6.42 -13.74 -12.59
N HIS A 400 -7.67 -13.99 -12.16
CA HIS A 400 -7.93 -14.62 -10.86
C HIS A 400 -7.32 -16.04 -10.73
N GLN A 401 -7.32 -16.82 -11.81
CA GLN A 401 -6.73 -18.18 -11.86
C GLN A 401 -5.22 -18.15 -11.58
N ARG A 402 -4.52 -17.10 -12.02
CA ARG A 402 -3.08 -16.88 -11.78
C ARG A 402 -2.81 -16.33 -10.38
N LEU A 403 -3.68 -15.45 -9.89
CA LEU A 403 -3.50 -14.76 -8.61
C LEU A 403 -3.63 -15.70 -7.39
N VAL A 404 -4.71 -16.49 -7.32
CA VAL A 404 -5.02 -17.34 -6.16
C VAL A 404 -4.98 -18.81 -6.56
N ARG A 405 -3.97 -19.54 -6.08
CA ARG A 405 -3.85 -20.99 -6.34
C ARG A 405 -4.69 -21.85 -5.41
N GLY A 406 -5.08 -21.34 -4.23
CA GLY A 406 -5.84 -22.09 -3.24
C GLY A 406 -5.00 -23.07 -2.40
N ARG A 407 -3.69 -23.15 -2.66
CA ARG A 407 -2.71 -23.93 -1.90
C ARG A 407 -2.10 -23.10 -0.76
N ALA A 408 -1.41 -23.79 0.15
CA ALA A 408 -0.97 -23.20 1.43
C ALA A 408 -0.02 -21.99 1.25
N PRO A 409 -0.24 -20.86 1.96
CA PRO A 409 0.62 -19.67 1.91
C PRO A 409 1.91 -19.83 2.73
N ARG A 410 2.56 -20.98 2.62
CA ARG A 410 3.92 -21.22 3.12
C ARG A 410 4.94 -20.75 2.08
N HIS A 411 6.11 -20.34 2.56
CA HIS A 411 7.29 -20.07 1.74
C HIS A 411 8.29 -21.20 1.98
N ARG A 412 8.77 -21.83 0.91
CA ARG A 412 9.63 -23.03 0.97
C ARG A 412 10.93 -22.90 0.18
N GLY A 413 11.21 -21.72 -0.36
CA GLY A 413 12.32 -21.49 -1.27
C GLY A 413 12.03 -21.97 -2.69
N VAL A 414 13.04 -22.55 -3.35
CA VAL A 414 12.99 -22.92 -4.77
C VAL A 414 12.33 -24.30 -4.97
N TYR A 415 11.54 -24.47 -6.02
CA TYR A 415 10.97 -25.79 -6.36
C TYR A 415 12.01 -26.73 -6.95
N LEU A 416 12.16 -27.93 -6.40
CA LEU A 416 13.12 -28.95 -6.88
C LEU A 416 12.48 -30.03 -7.76
N GLY A 417 11.18 -30.29 -7.63
CA GLY A 417 10.47 -31.31 -8.43
C GLY A 417 9.51 -32.16 -7.62
N ARG A 418 9.12 -33.32 -8.17
CA ARG A 418 8.26 -34.31 -7.50
C ARG A 418 9.03 -35.57 -7.15
N VAL A 419 8.69 -36.17 -6.02
CA VAL A 419 9.16 -37.50 -5.64
C VAL A 419 8.66 -38.52 -6.66
N ALA A 420 9.59 -39.21 -7.33
CA ALA A 420 9.29 -40.32 -8.23
C ALA A 420 9.12 -41.64 -7.46
N GLU A 421 10.02 -41.90 -6.49
CA GLU A 421 10.03 -43.10 -5.66
C GLU A 421 10.78 -42.83 -4.35
N VAL A 422 10.52 -43.65 -3.32
CA VAL A 422 11.14 -43.56 -1.99
C VAL A 422 11.92 -44.86 -1.77
N GLY A 423 13.25 -44.79 -1.92
CA GLY A 423 14.15 -45.94 -1.85
C GLY A 423 14.81 -46.12 -0.48
N PRO A 424 15.48 -47.27 -0.24
CA PRO A 424 16.12 -47.54 1.05
C PRO A 424 17.31 -46.61 1.36
N ARG A 425 17.95 -46.02 0.33
CA ARG A 425 19.06 -45.06 0.48
C ARG A 425 18.63 -43.60 0.55
N GLY A 426 17.42 -43.24 0.09
CA GLY A 426 17.04 -41.85 -0.13
C GLY A 426 15.79 -41.67 -0.98
N VAL A 427 15.44 -40.42 -1.26
CA VAL A 427 14.25 -40.05 -2.04
C VAL A 427 14.66 -39.68 -3.47
N VAL A 428 14.01 -40.26 -4.47
CA VAL A 428 14.37 -40.07 -5.88
C VAL A 428 13.46 -39.04 -6.55
N LEU A 429 14.04 -38.13 -7.32
CA LEU A 429 13.32 -37.13 -8.13
C LEU A 429 14.11 -36.76 -9.40
N THR A 430 13.44 -36.09 -10.34
CA THR A 430 14.12 -35.32 -11.39
C THR A 430 14.16 -33.86 -10.98
N LEU A 431 15.36 -33.27 -10.95
CA LEU A 431 15.58 -31.89 -10.51
C LEU A 431 14.99 -30.87 -11.50
N GLN A 432 14.37 -29.81 -10.99
CA GLN A 432 13.90 -28.64 -11.76
C GLN A 432 14.69 -27.35 -11.47
N ALA A 433 15.48 -27.33 -10.40
CA ALA A 433 16.42 -26.27 -10.06
C ALA A 433 17.73 -26.87 -9.52
N PRO A 434 18.87 -26.14 -9.55
CA PRO A 434 20.16 -26.67 -9.11
C PRO A 434 20.20 -27.01 -7.62
N LEU A 435 20.88 -28.10 -7.27
CA LEU A 435 21.00 -28.60 -5.89
C LEU A 435 22.43 -29.05 -5.59
N LYS A 436 22.98 -28.67 -4.43
CA LYS A 436 24.31 -29.10 -3.95
C LYS A 436 24.24 -29.70 -2.53
N ARG A 437 25.32 -30.35 -2.10
CA ARG A 437 25.45 -30.83 -0.71
C ARG A 437 25.37 -29.64 0.26
N GLY A 438 24.76 -29.84 1.43
CA GLY A 438 24.56 -28.79 2.44
C GLY A 438 23.35 -27.88 2.22
N ASP A 439 22.71 -27.88 1.04
CA ASP A 439 21.42 -27.23 0.83
C ASP A 439 20.36 -27.83 1.76
N GLY A 440 19.42 -27.00 2.22
CA GLY A 440 18.25 -27.46 2.99
C GLY A 440 17.12 -27.88 2.05
N VAL A 441 16.46 -29.01 2.34
CA VAL A 441 15.27 -29.45 1.60
C VAL A 441 14.09 -29.80 2.52
N ALA A 442 12.88 -29.64 2.00
CA ALA A 442 11.63 -30.06 2.64
C ALA A 442 10.63 -30.65 1.63
N PHE A 443 9.74 -31.50 2.11
CA PHE A 443 8.74 -32.23 1.31
C PHE A 443 7.32 -31.81 1.71
N ASP A 444 6.51 -31.36 0.75
CA ASP A 444 5.08 -31.08 0.95
C ASP A 444 4.26 -32.34 0.66
N CYS A 445 3.97 -33.09 1.73
CA CYS A 445 3.13 -34.29 1.73
C CYS A 445 1.61 -33.98 1.77
N GLY A 446 1.20 -32.80 1.29
CA GLY A 446 -0.21 -32.39 1.20
C GLY A 446 -0.90 -32.07 2.52
N ARG A 447 -0.15 -31.89 3.61
CA ARG A 447 -0.64 -31.68 4.99
C ARG A 447 -0.14 -30.33 5.56
N PRO A 448 -0.67 -29.19 5.08
CA PRO A 448 -0.14 -27.85 5.38
C PRO A 448 -0.40 -27.34 6.81
N GLU A 449 -1.13 -28.10 7.62
CA GLU A 449 -1.27 -27.96 9.07
C GLU A 449 -0.11 -28.62 9.86
N ALA A 450 0.59 -29.60 9.26
CA ALA A 450 1.70 -30.32 9.89
C ALA A 450 3.06 -29.63 9.73
N GLU A 451 4.06 -30.10 10.46
CA GLU A 451 5.47 -29.83 10.18
C GLU A 451 5.90 -30.62 8.92
N GLU A 452 6.54 -29.96 7.95
CA GLU A 452 6.97 -30.60 6.71
C GLU A 452 8.27 -31.40 6.95
N PRO A 453 8.32 -32.70 6.62
CA PRO A 453 9.54 -33.49 6.78
C PRO A 453 10.65 -32.94 5.86
N GLY A 454 11.91 -33.01 6.29
CA GLY A 454 13.03 -32.40 5.59
C GLY A 454 14.37 -32.57 6.30
N GLY A 455 15.39 -31.86 5.81
CA GLY A 455 16.74 -31.87 6.36
C GLY A 455 17.78 -31.29 5.39
N SER A 456 19.05 -31.26 5.79
CA SER A 456 20.14 -30.93 4.88
C SER A 456 20.48 -32.11 3.97
N VAL A 457 20.77 -31.81 2.69
CA VAL A 457 21.31 -32.77 1.72
C VAL A 457 22.72 -33.16 2.14
N TYR A 458 22.91 -34.45 2.45
CA TYR A 458 24.21 -35.03 2.77
C TYR A 458 24.92 -35.51 1.51
N ASP A 459 24.19 -36.17 0.61
CA ASP A 459 24.70 -36.61 -0.68
C ASP A 459 23.64 -36.61 -1.78
N ILE A 460 24.10 -36.53 -3.03
CA ILE A 460 23.29 -36.58 -4.26
C ILE A 460 23.89 -37.68 -5.14
N LEU A 461 23.18 -38.80 -5.23
CA LEU A 461 23.57 -39.94 -6.07
C LEU A 461 22.85 -39.88 -7.42
N ASP A 462 23.38 -40.56 -8.42
CA ASP A 462 22.65 -40.84 -9.66
C ASP A 462 21.34 -41.60 -9.35
N GLY A 463 20.29 -41.28 -10.09
CA GLY A 463 19.01 -42.00 -10.08
C GLY A 463 18.94 -43.12 -11.13
N GLY A 464 20.04 -43.36 -11.87
CA GLY A 464 20.26 -44.51 -12.73
C GLY A 464 20.75 -45.76 -11.98
N ALA A 465 21.05 -46.83 -12.72
CA ALA A 465 21.36 -48.16 -12.16
C ALA A 465 22.74 -48.29 -11.48
N GLY A 466 23.57 -47.24 -11.51
CA GLY A 466 24.82 -47.16 -10.76
C GLY A 466 24.73 -46.05 -9.72
N GLU A 467 24.59 -46.40 -8.44
CA GLU A 467 24.36 -45.44 -7.33
C GLU A 467 25.63 -44.64 -6.94
N THR A 468 26.31 -44.03 -7.91
CA THR A 468 27.50 -43.19 -7.71
C THR A 468 27.12 -41.78 -7.27
N SER A 469 27.97 -41.14 -6.46
CA SER A 469 27.76 -39.74 -6.04
C SER A 469 28.06 -38.79 -7.20
N LEU A 470 27.04 -38.08 -7.69
CA LEU A 470 27.16 -37.07 -8.75
C LEU A 470 27.92 -35.81 -8.29
N SER A 471 28.02 -35.59 -6.98
CA SER A 471 28.76 -34.47 -6.38
C SER A 471 30.28 -34.74 -6.21
N MET A 472 30.81 -35.74 -6.93
CA MET A 472 32.25 -36.03 -7.04
C MET A 472 32.72 -35.66 -8.45
N GLY A 473 33.57 -34.63 -8.57
CA GLY A 473 34.10 -34.18 -9.86
C GLY A 473 34.91 -35.26 -10.59
N ALA A 474 34.80 -35.31 -11.92
CA ALA A 474 35.34 -36.38 -12.78
C ALA A 474 36.88 -36.55 -12.82
N ALA A 475 37.62 -35.80 -11.99
CA ALA A 475 39.08 -35.82 -11.91
C ALA A 475 39.63 -35.88 -10.46
N GLY A 476 38.80 -36.25 -9.47
CA GLY A 476 39.26 -36.50 -8.09
C GLY A 476 39.69 -35.27 -7.27
N SER A 477 39.58 -34.06 -7.82
CA SER A 477 39.79 -32.80 -7.10
C SER A 477 38.64 -32.50 -6.13
N ALA A 478 38.97 -32.09 -4.90
CA ALA A 478 38.04 -31.99 -3.79
C ALA A 478 37.17 -30.71 -3.76
N ASP A 479 36.57 -30.31 -4.90
CA ASP A 479 35.52 -29.28 -4.92
C ASP A 479 34.13 -29.92 -4.75
N THR A 480 33.80 -30.19 -3.49
CA THR A 480 32.66 -31.03 -3.07
C THR A 480 31.30 -30.33 -3.12
N ASN A 481 31.22 -29.14 -3.72
CA ASN A 481 30.07 -28.24 -3.62
C ASN A 481 29.50 -27.79 -4.99
N THR A 482 29.92 -28.42 -6.09
CA THR A 482 29.38 -28.16 -7.43
C THR A 482 27.88 -28.51 -7.49
N PRO A 483 26.97 -27.59 -7.92
CA PRO A 483 25.55 -27.90 -8.05
C PRO A 483 25.26 -28.90 -9.16
N VAL A 484 24.42 -29.90 -8.86
CA VAL A 484 23.85 -30.81 -9.86
C VAL A 484 22.74 -30.06 -10.62
N PRO A 485 22.74 -30.07 -11.97
CA PRO A 485 21.84 -29.23 -12.76
C PRO A 485 20.40 -29.78 -12.86
N PRO A 486 19.44 -28.92 -13.26
CA PRO A 486 18.08 -29.34 -13.64
C PRO A 486 18.08 -30.42 -14.73
N GLY A 487 17.00 -31.21 -14.79
CA GLY A 487 16.84 -32.34 -15.72
C GLY A 487 17.49 -33.65 -15.22
N THR A 488 18.44 -33.58 -14.29
CA THR A 488 19.10 -34.76 -13.72
C THR A 488 18.13 -35.56 -12.83
N ARG A 489 18.04 -36.88 -13.01
CA ARG A 489 17.39 -37.80 -12.05
C ARG A 489 18.39 -38.12 -10.95
N VAL A 490 18.03 -37.90 -9.70
CA VAL A 490 18.93 -38.04 -8.54
C VAL A 490 18.27 -38.76 -7.38
N THR A 491 19.08 -39.42 -6.55
CA THR A 491 18.68 -39.94 -5.23
C THR A 491 19.23 -39.03 -4.14
N LEU A 492 18.34 -38.39 -3.36
CA LEU A 492 18.72 -37.50 -2.26
C LEU A 492 18.97 -38.29 -0.97
N VAL A 493 20.19 -38.20 -0.46
CA VAL A 493 20.59 -38.73 0.85
C VAL A 493 20.59 -37.57 1.85
N LEU A 494 19.89 -37.73 2.97
CA LEU A 494 19.75 -36.70 4.01
C LEU A 494 20.65 -36.99 5.22
N GLY A 495 21.03 -35.95 5.96
CA GLY A 495 21.92 -36.05 7.11
C GLY A 495 21.50 -37.08 8.17
N GLN A 496 22.45 -37.95 8.53
CA GLN A 496 22.31 -38.94 9.60
C GLN A 496 22.19 -38.23 10.97
N GLY A 497 21.12 -38.50 11.70
CA GLY A 497 20.90 -37.96 13.06
C GLY A 497 19.44 -37.94 13.50
N VAL A 498 18.56 -37.35 12.67
CA VAL A 498 17.11 -37.26 12.98
C VAL A 498 16.22 -37.45 11.75
N GLY A 499 16.51 -36.75 10.65
CA GLY A 499 15.56 -36.60 9.54
C GLY A 499 15.33 -37.84 8.66
N GLN A 500 16.38 -38.51 8.19
CA GLN A 500 16.27 -39.45 7.05
C GLN A 500 15.24 -40.59 7.28
N ALA A 501 15.32 -41.29 8.42
CA ALA A 501 14.41 -42.39 8.72
C ALA A 501 12.97 -41.94 9.04
N GLU A 502 12.74 -40.64 9.29
CA GLU A 502 11.40 -40.08 9.44
C GLU A 502 10.83 -39.64 8.08
N VAL A 503 11.64 -38.96 7.27
CA VAL A 503 11.32 -38.56 5.89
C VAL A 503 10.88 -39.79 5.07
N LEU A 504 11.66 -40.87 5.09
CA LEU A 504 11.35 -42.12 4.37
C LEU A 504 10.07 -42.84 4.87
N ARG A 505 9.51 -42.47 6.03
CA ARG A 505 8.22 -42.98 6.53
C ARG A 505 7.03 -42.05 6.25
N ARG A 506 7.30 -40.78 5.92
CA ARG A 506 6.28 -39.72 5.81
C ARG A 506 6.05 -39.25 4.38
N VAL A 507 7.10 -39.32 3.55
CA VAL A 507 7.09 -38.93 2.13
C VAL A 507 6.57 -40.08 1.26
N SER A 508 5.83 -39.74 0.21
CA SER A 508 5.29 -40.65 -0.79
C SER A 508 5.63 -40.19 -2.22
N ALA A 509 5.48 -41.10 -3.20
CA ALA A 509 5.57 -40.73 -4.61
C ALA A 509 4.47 -39.72 -4.97
N GLY A 510 4.84 -38.66 -5.70
CA GLY A 510 3.98 -37.53 -6.07
C GLY A 510 4.16 -36.27 -5.22
N ASP A 511 4.72 -36.38 -4.00
CA ASP A 511 5.01 -35.26 -3.09
C ASP A 511 5.91 -34.20 -3.73
N LEU A 512 5.76 -32.93 -3.33
CA LEU A 512 6.55 -31.81 -3.86
C LEU A 512 7.82 -31.60 -3.03
N VAL A 513 8.97 -31.40 -3.67
CA VAL A 513 10.27 -31.19 -3.02
C VAL A 513 10.73 -29.74 -3.22
N TRP A 514 11.23 -29.12 -2.16
CA TRP A 514 11.62 -27.70 -2.12
C TRP A 514 13.01 -27.51 -1.53
N ARG A 515 13.78 -26.55 -2.05
CA ARG A 515 15.07 -26.11 -1.50
C ARG A 515 14.84 -24.97 -0.51
N THR A 516 14.76 -25.32 0.77
CA THR A 516 14.45 -24.39 1.87
C THR A 516 15.62 -23.51 2.29
N LYS A 517 16.86 -23.88 1.94
CA LYS A 517 18.05 -23.09 2.28
C LYS A 517 19.16 -23.20 1.24
N ASP A 518 19.75 -22.06 0.87
CA ASP A 518 21.01 -21.97 0.13
C ASP A 518 22.03 -21.14 0.93
N PRO A 519 23.00 -21.76 1.63
CA PRO A 519 24.00 -21.05 2.42
C PRO A 519 24.95 -20.15 1.60
N ALA A 520 25.12 -20.42 0.30
CA ALA A 520 26.00 -19.62 -0.55
C ALA A 520 25.32 -18.30 -0.97
N LEU A 521 24.00 -18.32 -1.18
CA LEU A 521 23.19 -17.11 -1.36
C LEU A 521 23.23 -16.25 -0.09
N GLU A 522 23.01 -16.83 1.09
CA GLU A 522 23.10 -16.11 2.37
C GLU A 522 24.46 -15.43 2.57
N ALA A 523 25.56 -16.15 2.32
CA ALA A 523 26.91 -15.61 2.44
C ALA A 523 27.19 -14.47 1.45
N ARG A 524 26.81 -14.64 0.18
CA ARG A 524 26.94 -13.59 -0.86
C ARG A 524 26.15 -12.34 -0.50
N LEU A 525 24.93 -12.49 0.02
CA LEU A 525 24.10 -11.35 0.41
C LEU A 525 24.69 -10.60 1.60
N ARG A 526 25.12 -11.30 2.66
CA ARG A 526 25.76 -10.65 3.83
C ARG A 526 27.02 -9.86 3.47
N ALA A 527 27.87 -10.44 2.63
CA ALA A 527 29.07 -9.77 2.11
C ALA A 527 28.78 -8.46 1.34
N SER A 528 27.54 -8.21 0.89
CA SER A 528 27.18 -6.95 0.20
C SER A 528 27.12 -5.73 1.12
N TRP A 529 26.88 -5.89 2.42
CA TRP A 529 26.76 -4.78 3.39
C TRP A 529 27.79 -4.85 4.54
N ASP A 530 28.56 -5.94 4.65
CA ASP A 530 29.50 -6.17 5.77
C ASP A 530 30.96 -5.71 5.51
N GLY A 531 31.36 -5.22 4.31
CA GLY A 531 32.63 -4.44 4.15
C GLY A 531 33.27 -4.25 2.76
N ARG A 532 33.82 -3.04 2.48
CA ARG A 532 34.65 -2.66 1.28
C ARG A 532 35.72 -1.58 1.60
N ALA A 533 37.00 -1.71 1.19
CA ALA A 533 38.05 -0.64 1.24
C ALA A 533 39.44 -0.88 0.50
N ALA A 534 40.01 0.19 -0.14
CA ALA A 534 41.45 0.63 -0.33
C ALA A 534 42.41 0.26 -1.54
N ALA A 535 43.24 1.24 -2.06
CA ALA A 535 44.25 1.19 -3.19
C ALA A 535 45.43 2.29 -3.23
N GLU A 536 46.25 2.46 -4.32
CA GLU A 536 47.45 3.39 -4.52
C GLU A 536 47.82 3.82 -6.01
N ALA A 537 48.69 4.85 -6.31
CA ALA A 537 49.24 5.18 -7.69
C ALA A 537 50.60 6.00 -7.88
N ARG A 538 50.69 7.14 -8.65
CA ARG A 538 51.89 7.71 -9.41
C ARG A 538 52.19 9.26 -9.27
N ARG A 539 53.25 9.94 -9.85
CA ARG A 539 53.52 11.45 -9.75
C ARG A 539 54.35 12.27 -10.83
N LEU A 540 53.86 13.50 -11.20
CA LEU A 540 54.43 14.71 -11.90
C LEU A 540 54.00 16.10 -11.23
N PRO A 541 54.06 17.35 -11.77
CA PRO A 541 53.75 18.61 -11.00
C PRO A 541 52.75 19.68 -11.61
N VAL A 542 51.92 20.39 -10.79
CA VAL A 542 50.92 21.46 -11.19
C VAL A 542 50.65 22.59 -10.14
N THR A 543 49.73 23.53 -10.45
CA THR A 543 49.05 24.56 -9.60
C THR A 543 47.51 24.34 -9.51
N ALA A 544 46.73 25.05 -8.66
CA ALA A 544 45.32 24.69 -8.29
C ALA A 544 44.30 25.82 -7.90
N GLU A 545 42.99 25.61 -8.17
CA GLU A 545 41.82 26.47 -7.82
C GLU A 545 40.51 25.65 -7.62
N VAL A 546 39.53 26.07 -6.78
CA VAL A 546 38.27 25.33 -6.41
C VAL A 546 36.98 26.19 -6.53
N SER A 547 35.84 25.62 -6.96
CA SER A 547 34.50 26.26 -6.95
C SER A 547 33.30 25.28 -6.85
N GLY A 548 32.09 25.77 -6.52
CA GLY A 548 30.84 25.00 -6.67
C GLY A 548 29.57 25.61 -6.04
N ARG A 549 28.52 24.78 -5.91
CA ARG A 549 27.13 25.14 -5.52
C ARG A 549 26.50 24.10 -4.57
N VAL A 550 25.37 24.44 -3.95
CA VAL A 550 24.64 23.54 -3.04
C VAL A 550 23.84 22.50 -3.82
N GLY A 551 24.19 21.23 -3.68
CA GLY A 551 23.55 20.10 -4.38
C GLY A 551 24.24 19.69 -5.68
N GLU A 552 25.26 20.43 -6.11
CA GLU A 552 26.12 20.10 -7.24
C GLU A 552 27.54 19.70 -6.74
N PRO A 553 28.35 18.97 -7.53
CA PRO A 553 29.75 18.69 -7.17
C PRO A 553 30.63 19.94 -7.03
N LEU A 554 31.76 19.81 -6.34
CA LEU A 554 32.85 20.79 -6.38
C LEU A 554 33.75 20.52 -7.60
N THR A 555 34.16 21.58 -8.29
CA THR A 555 35.16 21.53 -9.38
C THR A 555 36.48 22.10 -8.87
N LEU A 556 37.62 21.53 -9.25
CA LEU A 556 38.92 22.17 -9.13
C LEU A 556 39.75 22.03 -10.41
N THR A 557 40.35 23.14 -10.82
CA THR A 557 41.19 23.20 -12.02
C THR A 557 42.64 23.05 -11.59
N LEU A 558 43.37 22.09 -12.18
CA LEU A 558 44.82 21.98 -12.06
C LEU A 558 45.50 22.44 -13.35
N ARG A 559 46.62 23.17 -13.25
CA ARG A 559 47.39 23.65 -14.41
C ARG A 559 48.87 23.26 -14.26
N ALA A 560 49.37 22.47 -15.21
CA ALA A 560 50.77 22.05 -15.27
C ALA A 560 51.70 23.22 -15.67
N LEU A 561 53.01 23.03 -15.49
CA LEU A 561 54.05 23.98 -15.90
C LEU A 561 55.00 23.30 -16.87
N ASP A 562 54.97 23.73 -18.14
CA ASP A 562 55.78 23.14 -19.20
C ASP A 562 57.26 23.48 -19.07
N THR A 563 58.12 22.45 -19.00
CA THR A 563 59.58 22.59 -19.15
C THR A 563 60.16 21.51 -20.07
N ILE A 564 59.97 21.75 -21.37
CA ILE A 564 60.87 21.50 -22.52
C ILE A 564 61.94 20.40 -22.35
N PHE A 565 61.87 19.37 -23.21
CA PHE A 565 62.90 18.35 -23.44
C PHE A 565 64.27 18.95 -23.83
N THR A 566 65.36 18.50 -23.17
CA THR A 566 66.70 18.39 -23.78
C THR A 566 67.49 17.20 -23.23
N SER A 567 68.37 16.61 -24.05
CA SER A 567 69.31 15.52 -23.73
C SER A 567 70.29 15.33 -24.91
N PRO A 568 71.47 14.72 -24.74
CA PRO A 568 72.43 14.94 -23.63
C PRO A 568 73.91 14.97 -24.12
N HIS A 569 74.71 16.01 -23.84
CA HIS A 569 76.17 15.98 -24.11
C HIS A 569 77.05 16.92 -23.26
N THR A 570 78.25 16.43 -22.93
CA THR A 570 79.52 17.14 -22.58
C THR A 570 79.59 18.21 -21.47
N THR A 571 80.19 17.80 -20.34
CA THR A 571 81.32 18.43 -19.60
C THR A 571 81.43 19.96 -19.38
N ALA A 572 81.52 20.31 -18.09
CA ALA A 572 82.35 21.37 -17.46
C ALA A 572 82.00 22.86 -17.66
N SER A 573 81.77 23.61 -16.55
CA SER A 573 82.82 24.41 -15.87
C SER A 573 82.28 25.44 -14.84
N SER A 574 83.09 25.71 -13.81
CA SER A 574 83.28 27.00 -13.08
C SER A 574 82.10 27.93 -12.71
N THR A 575 81.82 28.00 -11.39
CA THR A 575 81.75 29.23 -10.54
C THR A 575 81.33 30.60 -11.09
N SER A 576 80.36 31.25 -10.42
CA SER A 576 80.48 32.65 -9.98
C SER A 576 79.56 32.98 -8.78
N THR A 577 79.84 34.07 -8.07
CA THR A 577 79.29 34.38 -6.73
C THR A 577 78.23 35.49 -6.75
N SER A 578 77.28 35.43 -5.81
CA SER A 578 76.61 36.56 -5.12
C SER A 578 76.06 37.78 -5.91
N SER A 579 74.79 38.11 -5.62
CA SER A 579 74.46 39.43 -5.03
C SER A 579 73.22 39.30 -4.13
N ALA A 580 73.04 40.22 -3.18
CA ALA A 580 72.02 40.13 -2.12
C ALA A 580 70.82 41.05 -2.36
N THR A 581 69.67 40.71 -1.77
CA THR A 581 68.74 41.72 -1.26
C THR A 581 67.92 41.24 -0.05
N ALA A 582 67.75 42.15 0.93
CA ALA A 582 66.68 42.26 1.93
C ALA A 582 66.20 41.03 2.75
N THR A 583 66.42 41.09 4.06
CA THR A 583 65.77 40.27 5.09
C THR A 583 64.29 40.63 5.26
N ALA A 584 63.46 39.67 5.67
CA ALA A 584 62.01 39.86 5.84
C ALA A 584 61.60 40.58 7.14
N THR A 585 60.45 41.26 7.07
CA THR A 585 59.54 41.56 8.20
C THR A 585 58.09 41.30 7.77
N ALA A 586 57.23 40.89 8.71
CA ALA A 586 55.95 40.27 8.38
C ALA A 586 54.78 41.28 8.24
N SER A 587 54.06 41.21 7.12
CA SER A 587 52.65 41.61 7.00
C SER A 587 52.05 41.14 5.68
N THR A 588 50.99 40.32 5.73
CA THR A 588 49.98 40.18 4.66
C THR A 588 48.71 39.60 5.27
N ALA A 589 47.70 40.44 5.49
CA ALA A 589 46.32 40.00 5.31
C ALA A 589 46.03 39.95 3.81
N ALA A 590 45.21 39.01 3.36
CA ALA A 590 44.76 38.91 1.97
C ALA A 590 43.22 38.87 1.93
N SER A 591 42.62 39.70 1.08
CA SER A 591 41.18 39.93 1.04
C SER A 591 40.43 38.81 0.30
N ALA A 592 39.23 38.47 0.76
CA ALA A 592 38.25 37.70 0.00
C ALA A 592 37.32 38.67 -0.74
N THR A 593 37.60 38.96 -2.01
CA THR A 593 36.77 39.83 -2.85
C THR A 593 35.51 39.11 -3.33
N ALA A 594 34.43 39.19 -2.56
CA ALA A 594 33.11 38.74 -3.00
C ALA A 594 32.54 39.70 -4.06
N SER A 595 32.30 39.19 -5.28
CA SER A 595 31.65 39.96 -6.34
C SER A 595 30.13 39.95 -6.18
N THR A 596 29.57 40.93 -5.47
CA THR A 596 28.12 41.05 -5.23
C THR A 596 27.37 41.65 -6.43
N ALA A 597 26.88 40.78 -7.32
CA ALA A 597 25.77 41.12 -8.22
C ALA A 597 24.42 41.05 -7.47
N ALA A 598 23.41 41.77 -7.95
CA ALA A 598 22.10 41.86 -7.29
C ALA A 598 21.32 40.53 -7.32
N PRO A 599 20.50 40.22 -6.30
CA PRO A 599 19.88 38.91 -6.15
C PRO A 599 18.65 38.71 -7.05
N THR A 600 18.78 37.84 -8.05
CA THR A 600 17.64 37.07 -8.60
C THR A 600 17.45 35.79 -7.80
N ALA A 601 16.21 35.35 -7.60
CA ALA A 601 15.91 34.21 -6.72
C ALA A 601 16.35 32.87 -7.32
N GLY A 602 17.43 32.29 -6.77
CA GLY A 602 17.88 30.93 -7.08
C GLY A 602 19.40 30.80 -7.25
N CYS A 603 20.01 29.93 -6.44
CA CYS A 603 21.40 29.44 -6.53
C CYS A 603 22.55 30.47 -6.30
N THR A 604 23.14 30.42 -5.11
CA THR A 604 24.41 31.10 -4.78
C THR A 604 25.61 30.21 -5.11
N THR A 605 26.65 30.75 -5.76
CA THR A 605 27.88 30.03 -6.18
C THR A 605 29.10 30.58 -5.41
N VAL A 606 30.08 29.74 -5.08
CA VAL A 606 31.27 30.10 -4.26
C VAL A 606 32.58 29.54 -4.86
N SER A 607 33.70 30.26 -4.73
CA SER A 607 35.03 29.84 -5.21
C SER A 607 36.20 30.31 -4.32
N ALA A 608 37.37 29.67 -4.47
CA ALA A 608 38.64 30.01 -3.79
C ALA A 608 39.87 29.44 -4.52
N SER A 609 41.02 30.13 -4.44
CA SER A 609 42.24 29.80 -5.22
C SER A 609 43.52 29.71 -4.37
N SER A 610 44.58 29.08 -4.91
CA SER A 610 45.90 28.92 -4.26
C SER A 610 46.76 30.19 -4.32
N ALA A 611 47.74 30.32 -3.41
CA ALA A 611 48.55 31.54 -3.22
C ALA A 611 50.05 31.42 -3.53
N VAL A 612 50.60 30.21 -3.75
CA VAL A 612 52.06 29.99 -3.92
C VAL A 612 52.35 28.89 -4.94
N LEU A 613 53.48 29.00 -5.66
CA LEU A 613 54.03 27.93 -6.52
C LEU A 613 54.51 26.73 -5.69
N LEU A 614 54.27 25.52 -6.21
CA LEU A 614 54.29 24.28 -5.42
C LEU A 614 55.45 23.36 -5.82
N SER A 615 56.55 23.38 -5.06
CA SER A 615 57.77 22.59 -5.36
C SER A 615 58.11 21.51 -4.32
N THR A 616 58.47 20.31 -4.81
CA THR A 616 59.15 19.18 -4.12
C THR A 616 58.83 18.90 -2.64
N ALA A 617 57.98 17.90 -2.40
CA ALA A 617 57.87 17.17 -1.13
C ALA A 617 58.11 15.66 -1.34
N ALA A 618 58.56 14.95 -0.30
CA ALA A 618 59.48 13.81 -0.48
C ALA A 618 58.91 12.45 -0.97
N LYS A 619 59.74 11.77 -1.76
CA LYS A 619 59.98 10.30 -1.88
C LYS A 619 58.88 9.31 -2.32
N ARG A 620 57.58 9.59 -2.29
CA ARG A 620 56.56 8.59 -2.72
C ARG A 620 55.47 9.20 -3.63
N PRO A 621 54.71 8.42 -4.43
CA PRO A 621 53.71 8.97 -5.35
C PRO A 621 52.29 9.31 -4.76
N LEU A 622 51.34 9.90 -5.54
CA LEU A 622 49.97 10.36 -5.16
C LEU A 622 49.00 9.87 -6.26
N SER A 623 48.07 8.98 -5.94
CA SER A 623 46.89 8.74 -6.78
C SER A 623 45.92 9.92 -6.79
N ALA A 624 44.90 9.87 -7.65
CA ALA A 624 43.72 10.73 -7.52
C ALA A 624 43.13 10.64 -6.10
N GLU A 625 43.11 9.44 -5.51
CA GLU A 625 42.72 9.19 -4.11
C GLU A 625 43.63 9.91 -3.11
N ASP A 626 44.93 10.06 -3.40
CA ASP A 626 45.90 10.75 -2.53
C ASP A 626 45.89 12.28 -2.75
N VAL A 627 45.48 12.76 -3.94
CA VAL A 627 45.05 14.15 -4.16
C VAL A 627 43.75 14.42 -3.40
N ALA A 628 42.81 13.48 -3.35
CA ALA A 628 41.59 13.55 -2.54
C ALA A 628 41.87 13.44 -1.03
N ARG A 629 42.95 12.76 -0.63
CA ARG A 629 43.49 12.69 0.75
C ARG A 629 44.28 13.95 1.13
N GLY A 630 44.93 14.56 0.14
CA GLY A 630 45.47 15.92 0.17
C GLY A 630 44.35 16.93 0.39
N LEU A 631 43.33 16.94 -0.47
CA LEU A 631 42.05 17.60 -0.28
C LEU A 631 41.19 16.99 0.84
N GLY A 632 41.70 16.03 1.64
CA GLY A 632 41.03 15.36 2.77
C GLY A 632 39.61 14.78 2.52
N PRO A 633 39.35 13.47 2.73
CA PRO A 633 37.98 12.94 2.66
C PRO A 633 37.06 13.63 3.69
N ASN A 634 37.61 13.98 4.85
CA ASN A 634 36.90 14.75 5.86
C ASN A 634 36.99 16.24 5.53
N LEU A 635 35.88 16.74 5.00
CA LEU A 635 35.42 18.09 5.25
C LEU A 635 35.25 18.28 6.77
N GLY A 636 35.47 19.49 7.27
CA GLY A 636 35.31 19.77 8.71
C GLY A 636 33.82 19.74 9.04
N GLU A 637 33.41 18.80 9.89
CA GLU A 637 32.00 18.40 10.11
C GLU A 637 31.36 17.68 8.90
N ALA A 638 30.65 16.59 9.19
CA ALA A 638 30.42 15.48 8.25
C ALA A 638 29.22 15.67 7.28
N THR A 639 28.95 16.92 6.88
CA THR A 639 27.66 17.32 6.30
C THR A 639 27.73 17.72 4.83
N LEU A 640 28.80 17.37 4.13
CA LEU A 640 28.91 17.48 2.66
C LEU A 640 29.62 16.23 2.11
N VAL A 641 29.00 15.63 1.09
CA VAL A 641 29.57 14.53 0.31
C VAL A 641 29.66 15.01 -1.13
N VAL A 642 30.87 15.08 -1.67
CA VAL A 642 31.06 15.08 -3.13
C VAL A 642 31.12 13.59 -3.54
N PRO A 643 30.51 13.17 -4.68
CA PRO A 643 30.45 11.75 -5.04
C PRO A 643 31.84 11.08 -5.14
N PRO A 644 31.95 9.75 -5.12
CA PRO A 644 33.17 9.06 -5.52
C PRO A 644 33.61 9.52 -6.92
N GLY A 645 34.83 10.03 -7.01
CA GLY A 645 35.29 10.93 -8.09
C GLY A 645 35.77 12.25 -7.50
N GLY A 646 34.97 12.83 -6.59
CA GLY A 646 35.31 13.92 -5.68
C GLY A 646 35.48 15.29 -6.33
N LEU A 647 35.64 15.31 -7.65
CA LEU A 647 36.03 16.43 -8.46
C LEU A 647 36.03 16.01 -9.94
N ASP A 648 35.74 16.90 -10.88
CA ASP A 648 36.08 16.62 -12.28
C ASP A 648 37.59 16.83 -12.52
N VAL A 649 38.29 15.74 -12.83
CA VAL A 649 39.70 15.70 -13.23
C VAL A 649 39.90 14.99 -14.58
N SER A 650 38.83 14.81 -15.36
CA SER A 650 38.83 14.04 -16.62
C SER A 650 39.89 14.53 -17.62
N GLY A 651 40.15 15.84 -17.68
CA GLY A 651 41.19 16.45 -18.51
C GLY A 651 42.64 16.32 -18.00
N LEU A 652 42.94 15.38 -17.09
CA LEU A 652 44.27 15.18 -16.49
C LEU A 652 44.66 13.69 -16.50
N GLU A 653 45.67 13.32 -17.31
CA GLU A 653 46.20 11.96 -17.37
C GLU A 653 47.02 11.60 -16.11
N LEU A 654 46.32 11.06 -15.11
CA LEU A 654 46.86 10.78 -13.78
C LEU A 654 47.64 9.45 -13.66
N GLU A 655 47.89 8.74 -14.77
CA GLU A 655 48.80 7.58 -14.80
C GLU A 655 50.27 8.00 -14.59
N ALA A 656 50.66 9.17 -15.10
CA ALA A 656 51.91 9.79 -14.68
C ALA A 656 51.80 10.36 -13.24
N GLY A 657 50.57 10.68 -12.79
CA GLY A 657 50.13 11.12 -11.44
C GLY A 657 50.63 12.51 -11.03
N LEU A 658 50.48 12.98 -9.76
CA LEU A 658 50.97 14.32 -9.36
C LEU A 658 51.46 14.62 -7.91
N PHE A 659 52.67 15.20 -7.74
CA PHE A 659 53.24 15.82 -6.52
C PHE A 659 52.58 17.17 -6.21
N LEU A 660 51.76 17.22 -5.16
CA LEU A 660 51.18 18.46 -4.63
C LEU A 660 51.32 18.57 -3.10
N PRO A 661 51.71 19.75 -2.55
CA PRO A 661 51.67 20.00 -1.11
C PRO A 661 50.24 19.98 -0.54
N ALA A 662 49.92 18.93 0.19
CA ALA A 662 48.60 18.70 0.78
C ALA A 662 48.09 19.83 1.70
N SER A 663 48.97 20.66 2.27
CA SER A 663 48.59 21.76 3.16
C SER A 663 47.80 22.86 2.45
N GLU A 664 48.22 23.28 1.25
CA GLU A 664 47.55 24.34 0.50
C GLU A 664 46.21 23.87 -0.07
N LEU A 665 46.15 22.64 -0.59
CA LEU A 665 44.90 22.02 -1.03
C LEU A 665 43.85 22.00 0.11
N LYS A 666 44.27 21.67 1.36
CA LYS A 666 43.39 21.76 2.54
C LYS A 666 42.92 23.18 2.82
N ALA A 667 43.80 24.18 2.70
CA ALA A 667 43.51 25.57 3.01
C ALA A 667 42.59 26.25 1.98
N VAL A 668 42.71 25.93 0.69
CA VAL A 668 41.79 26.41 -0.36
C VAL A 668 40.42 25.76 -0.20
N ARG A 669 40.37 24.42 -0.15
CA ARG A 669 39.13 23.64 0.02
C ARG A 669 38.34 24.06 1.26
N ARG A 670 39.00 24.19 2.43
CA ARG A 670 38.31 24.45 3.69
C ARG A 670 37.43 25.71 3.61
N ARG A 671 37.94 26.78 2.98
CA ARG A 671 37.21 28.05 2.78
C ARG A 671 35.96 27.90 1.90
N ALA A 672 36.04 27.12 0.82
CA ALA A 672 34.86 26.85 -0.03
C ALA A 672 33.82 25.96 0.68
N VAL A 673 34.28 25.04 1.53
CA VAL A 673 33.47 24.06 2.24
C VAL A 673 32.75 24.64 3.46
N GLU A 674 33.41 25.50 4.24
CA GLU A 674 32.80 26.23 5.37
C GLU A 674 31.58 27.06 4.89
N ALA A 675 31.66 27.64 3.68
CA ALA A 675 30.55 28.36 3.05
C ALA A 675 29.38 27.43 2.62
N LEU A 676 29.67 26.27 2.04
CA LEU A 676 28.63 25.31 1.61
C LEU A 676 27.97 24.57 2.79
N LEU A 677 28.71 24.29 3.88
CA LEU A 677 28.15 23.69 5.10
C LEU A 677 27.15 24.63 5.77
N GLY A 678 27.45 25.93 5.86
CA GLY A 678 26.49 26.93 6.33
C GLY A 678 25.20 26.94 5.51
N ALA A 679 25.30 26.78 4.19
CA ALA A 679 24.14 26.72 3.30
C ALA A 679 23.35 25.40 3.39
N ARG A 680 23.98 24.26 3.73
CA ARG A 680 23.27 22.98 3.98
C ARG A 680 22.71 22.88 5.40
N ALA A 681 23.32 23.51 6.41
CA ALA A 681 22.70 23.69 7.72
C ALA A 681 21.40 24.52 7.61
N ALA A 682 21.41 25.56 6.76
CA ALA A 682 20.21 26.31 6.38
C ALA A 682 19.16 25.49 5.59
N ALA A 683 19.51 24.31 5.07
CA ALA A 683 18.57 23.37 4.45
C ALA A 683 17.90 22.45 5.47
N ALA A 684 18.64 21.96 6.47
CA ALA A 684 18.06 21.18 7.58
C ALA A 684 17.07 21.99 8.43
N LEU A 685 17.27 23.32 8.50
CA LEU A 685 16.31 24.25 9.10
C LEU A 685 14.94 24.32 8.37
N ARG A 686 14.75 23.67 7.21
CA ARG A 686 13.49 23.74 6.44
C ARG A 686 12.38 22.81 6.95
N THR A 687 12.67 21.63 7.49
CA THR A 687 11.62 20.76 8.06
C THR A 687 11.03 21.32 9.36
N ALA A 688 11.86 22.05 10.12
CA ALA A 688 11.45 22.80 11.30
C ALA A 688 10.96 24.24 10.99
N ALA A 689 11.11 24.73 9.75
CA ALA A 689 10.68 26.08 9.38
C ALA A 689 9.16 26.19 9.49
N GLY A 690 8.70 27.16 10.28
CA GLY A 690 7.26 27.35 10.55
C GLY A 690 6.64 26.27 11.44
N MET A 691 7.42 25.38 12.07
CA MET A 691 6.89 24.47 13.09
C MET A 691 6.28 25.30 14.24
N ALA A 692 5.06 24.95 14.65
CA ALA A 692 4.31 25.72 15.65
C ALA A 692 5.03 25.72 17.01
N PRO A 693 5.14 26.87 17.71
CA PRO A 693 5.99 27.00 18.91
C PRO A 693 5.47 26.27 20.16
N GLY A 694 4.21 25.82 20.16
CA GLY A 694 3.58 25.07 21.24
C GLY A 694 2.41 24.23 20.71
N PRO A 695 1.76 23.41 21.57
CA PRO A 695 0.73 22.45 21.16
C PRO A 695 -0.44 23.09 20.40
N VAL A 696 -0.82 22.50 19.26
CA VAL A 696 -1.85 23.02 18.35
C VAL A 696 -3.15 22.24 18.45
N LEU A 697 -3.10 20.95 18.82
CA LEU A 697 -4.28 20.09 18.95
C LEU A 697 -5.40 20.70 19.83
N PRO A 698 -5.14 21.33 20.99
CA PRO A 698 -6.21 21.92 21.81
C PRO A 698 -7.00 23.00 21.06
N GLY A 699 -6.35 23.79 20.20
CA GLY A 699 -7.00 24.79 19.36
C GLY A 699 -7.83 24.17 18.24
N LEU A 700 -7.34 23.09 17.62
CA LEU A 700 -8.07 22.36 16.57
C LEU A 700 -9.31 21.66 17.13
N LEU A 701 -9.21 21.03 18.30
CA LEU A 701 -10.36 20.41 18.99
C LEU A 701 -11.37 21.46 19.44
N ALA A 702 -10.92 22.62 19.94
CA ALA A 702 -11.83 23.72 20.28
C ALA A 702 -12.57 24.29 19.05
N ALA A 703 -11.87 24.45 17.92
CA ALA A 703 -12.48 24.87 16.66
C ALA A 703 -13.51 23.84 16.15
N ALA A 704 -13.17 22.55 16.19
CA ALA A 704 -14.07 21.46 15.82
C ALA A 704 -15.33 21.40 16.70
N ALA A 705 -15.21 21.61 18.01
CA ALA A 705 -16.34 21.64 18.93
C ALA A 705 -17.23 22.89 18.74
N ALA A 706 -16.64 24.00 18.27
CA ALA A 706 -17.32 25.28 18.06
C ALA A 706 -18.00 25.40 16.68
N GLU A 707 -17.61 24.63 15.67
CA GLU A 707 -18.21 24.68 14.33
C GLU A 707 -19.71 24.27 14.38
N PRO A 708 -20.64 25.16 14.00
CA PRO A 708 -22.08 24.87 14.11
C PRO A 708 -22.54 23.85 13.08
N ALA A 709 -23.48 22.99 13.48
CA ALA A 709 -24.13 22.08 12.55
C ALA A 709 -25.01 22.83 11.53
N PRO A 710 -25.03 22.43 10.24
CA PRO A 710 -25.89 23.04 9.23
C PRO A 710 -27.37 22.98 9.66
N PRO A 711 -28.10 24.10 9.72
CA PRO A 711 -29.48 24.12 10.21
C PRO A 711 -30.42 23.18 9.43
N GLN A 712 -30.19 23.04 8.12
CA GLN A 712 -30.92 22.12 7.25
C GLN A 712 -30.72 20.64 7.64
N ALA A 713 -29.48 20.25 7.98
CA ALA A 713 -29.18 18.89 8.40
C ALA A 713 -29.75 18.59 9.81
N LEU A 714 -29.70 19.55 10.74
CA LEU A 714 -30.39 19.42 12.03
C LEU A 714 -31.92 19.34 11.89
N ALA A 715 -32.52 20.07 10.95
CA ALA A 715 -33.94 19.99 10.65
C ALA A 715 -34.33 18.61 10.10
N LEU A 716 -33.54 18.08 9.17
CA LEU A 716 -33.72 16.72 8.61
C LEU A 716 -33.67 15.65 9.72
N VAL A 717 -32.67 15.68 10.60
CA VAL A 717 -32.55 14.73 11.72
C VAL A 717 -33.77 14.78 12.65
N ARG A 718 -34.36 15.96 12.88
CA ARG A 718 -35.59 16.11 13.67
C ARG A 718 -36.83 15.58 12.94
N ALA A 719 -36.97 15.86 11.64
CA ALA A 719 -38.12 15.44 10.83
C ALA A 719 -38.21 13.91 10.66
N LEU A 720 -37.07 13.20 10.69
CA LEU A 720 -36.98 11.75 10.53
C LEU A 720 -37.11 10.95 11.85
N ALA A 721 -37.44 11.59 12.97
CA ALA A 721 -37.48 10.94 14.28
C ALA A 721 -38.65 9.96 14.44
N CYS A 722 -38.36 8.67 14.65
CA CYS A 722 -39.36 7.61 14.86
C CYS A 722 -39.94 7.55 16.28
N THR A 723 -39.51 8.47 17.16
CA THR A 723 -39.95 8.60 18.56
C THR A 723 -41.09 9.60 18.77
N GLY A 724 -41.49 10.34 17.72
CA GLY A 724 -42.69 11.19 17.74
C GLY A 724 -44.00 10.41 17.48
N PRO A 725 -45.17 11.06 17.60
CA PRO A 725 -46.43 10.49 17.15
C PRO A 725 -46.38 10.22 15.63
N VAL A 726 -47.03 9.14 15.20
CA VAL A 726 -47.17 8.82 13.78
C VAL A 726 -48.38 9.59 13.23
N GLU A 727 -48.20 10.88 12.95
CA GLU A 727 -49.20 11.61 12.16
C GLU A 727 -49.28 11.01 10.74
N PRO A 728 -50.50 10.84 10.20
CA PRO A 728 -50.68 10.41 8.81
C PRO A 728 -50.07 11.45 7.86
N SER A 729 -49.53 10.99 6.74
CA SER A 729 -48.67 11.80 5.86
C SER A 729 -49.40 12.90 5.08
N GLY A 730 -49.70 14.02 5.75
CA GLY A 730 -49.90 15.30 5.07
C GLY A 730 -48.58 15.78 4.48
N ALA A 731 -48.54 16.07 3.18
CA ALA A 731 -47.30 16.41 2.49
C ALA A 731 -46.88 17.86 2.75
N ALA A 732 -45.61 18.05 3.12
CA ALA A 732 -44.93 19.35 3.11
C ALA A 732 -43.68 19.25 2.22
N ARG A 733 -43.85 19.46 0.91
CA ARG A 733 -42.72 19.65 -0.02
C ARG A 733 -42.34 21.13 -0.03
N PRO A 734 -41.04 21.50 -0.04
CA PRO A 734 -40.65 22.79 -0.58
C PRO A 734 -40.97 22.80 -2.09
N GLU A 735 -41.43 23.94 -2.60
CA GLU A 735 -41.95 24.03 -3.97
C GLU A 735 -40.87 23.79 -5.04
N ALA A 736 -41.21 22.97 -6.03
CA ALA A 736 -40.48 22.86 -7.29
C ALA A 736 -41.40 23.35 -8.42
N ALA A 737 -40.84 24.10 -9.38
CA ALA A 737 -41.61 24.87 -10.36
C ALA A 737 -42.58 24.02 -11.19
N ALA A 738 -43.73 24.61 -11.52
CA ALA A 738 -44.87 23.93 -12.12
C ALA A 738 -44.70 23.59 -13.62
N ALA A 739 -45.42 22.55 -14.03
CA ALA A 739 -45.85 22.25 -15.40
C ALA A 739 -47.38 22.00 -15.36
N PRO A 740 -48.11 22.16 -16.47
CA PRO A 740 -49.55 22.46 -16.43
C PRO A 740 -50.43 21.27 -16.00
N ALA A 741 -51.64 21.61 -15.54
CA ALA A 741 -52.68 20.68 -15.14
C ALA A 741 -53.68 20.40 -16.27
N GLU A 742 -54.39 19.27 -16.16
CA GLU A 742 -55.69 19.05 -16.76
C GLU A 742 -56.70 18.77 -15.63
N GLU A 743 -57.99 19.01 -15.91
CA GLU A 743 -59.12 18.92 -14.96
C GLU A 743 -59.54 17.42 -14.77
N VAL A 744 -60.44 16.99 -13.89
CA VAL A 744 -61.87 17.34 -13.75
C VAL A 744 -62.46 16.74 -12.45
N GLU A 745 -63.46 17.44 -11.86
CA GLU A 745 -64.51 17.00 -10.91
C GLU A 745 -64.23 16.71 -9.42
N GLU A 746 -65.34 16.70 -8.66
CA GLU A 746 -65.49 17.08 -7.24
C GLU A 746 -66.72 16.38 -6.63
N GLU A 747 -66.57 15.66 -5.50
CA GLU A 747 -67.62 15.32 -4.51
C GLU A 747 -66.95 14.53 -3.34
N GLU A 748 -67.37 14.56 -2.07
CA GLU A 748 -68.37 15.38 -1.35
C GLU A 748 -67.90 15.57 0.12
N ARG A 749 -68.42 16.56 0.86
CA ARG A 749 -68.16 16.77 2.31
C ARG A 749 -69.40 16.47 3.15
N ARG A 750 -69.23 15.92 4.38
CA ARG A 750 -69.91 16.43 5.62
C ARG A 750 -69.58 15.67 6.94
N VAL A 751 -69.31 16.46 8.01
CA VAL A 751 -69.91 16.37 9.39
C VAL A 751 -69.61 15.11 10.25
N ALA A 752 -69.40 15.12 11.57
CA ALA A 752 -69.36 16.14 12.65
C ALA A 752 -68.31 15.68 13.71
N SER A 753 -67.48 16.54 14.32
CA SER A 753 -67.72 17.34 15.55
C SER A 753 -68.38 16.62 16.75
N GLY A 754 -67.61 16.39 17.82
CA GLY A 754 -68.05 15.98 19.16
C GLY A 754 -66.94 16.31 20.19
N ALA A 755 -67.29 16.69 21.43
CA ALA A 755 -66.36 17.34 22.36
C ALA A 755 -66.58 16.95 23.84
N ALA A 756 -65.69 17.47 24.71
CA ALA A 756 -65.70 17.40 26.20
C ALA A 756 -65.39 16.00 26.79
N ALA A 757 -64.93 15.84 28.05
CA ALA A 757 -64.30 16.76 29.01
C ALA A 757 -63.54 15.92 30.09
N GLY A 758 -62.69 16.57 30.90
CA GLY A 758 -62.00 15.92 32.04
C GLY A 758 -62.91 15.65 33.26
N PRO A 759 -62.40 15.00 34.31
CA PRO A 759 -62.02 15.79 35.49
C PRO A 759 -60.65 15.41 36.11
N SER A 760 -60.36 15.94 37.30
CA SER A 760 -59.01 16.19 37.84
C SER A 760 -58.72 15.58 39.22
N GLY A 761 -57.44 15.38 39.55
CA GLY A 761 -56.91 15.19 40.92
C GLY A 761 -55.87 14.07 41.03
N VAL A 762 -54.87 14.11 41.92
CA VAL A 762 -54.41 15.13 42.90
C VAL A 762 -52.87 15.08 42.97
N GLN A 763 -52.22 16.17 43.38
CA GLN A 763 -50.75 16.29 43.47
C GLN A 763 -50.16 15.69 44.76
N ALA A 764 -48.90 15.25 44.68
CA ALA A 764 -47.93 15.29 45.78
C ALA A 764 -46.58 15.75 45.20
N ALA A 765 -45.88 16.68 45.88
CA ALA A 765 -44.78 17.44 45.27
C ALA A 765 -43.39 17.03 45.76
N GLY A 766 -42.40 17.13 44.87
CA GLY A 766 -40.96 17.05 45.19
C GLY A 766 -40.20 18.15 44.42
N ALA A 767 -39.61 19.09 45.16
CA ALA A 767 -38.86 20.24 44.62
C ALA A 767 -37.58 19.76 43.91
N SER A 768 -37.46 19.88 42.58
CA SER A 768 -37.13 21.08 41.79
C SER A 768 -35.62 21.39 41.69
N GLY A 769 -34.99 20.85 40.65
CA GLY A 769 -33.63 21.16 40.19
C GLY A 769 -33.57 21.22 38.66
N GLY A 770 -34.36 22.12 38.07
CA GLY A 770 -34.77 22.07 36.66
C GLY A 770 -33.71 22.51 35.64
N GLY A 771 -32.76 21.64 35.33
CA GLY A 771 -31.96 21.74 34.10
C GLY A 771 -32.66 21.06 32.91
N GLY A 772 -33.21 21.85 31.98
CA GLY A 772 -33.99 21.33 30.84
C GLY A 772 -33.15 20.64 29.76
N GLY A 773 -32.83 19.36 29.95
CA GLY A 773 -32.13 18.55 28.95
C GLY A 773 -32.98 18.27 27.70
N GLY A 774 -32.60 18.85 26.56
CA GLY A 774 -33.36 18.76 25.31
C GLY A 774 -33.46 17.35 24.71
N GLY A 775 -34.61 16.69 24.90
CA GLY A 775 -34.93 15.39 24.33
C GLY A 775 -35.19 15.42 22.81
N GLY A 776 -34.15 15.70 22.01
CA GLY A 776 -34.22 15.56 20.55
C GLY A 776 -34.47 14.12 20.15
N GLY A 777 -35.48 13.89 19.30
CA GLY A 777 -35.95 12.56 18.89
C GLY A 777 -34.92 11.74 18.10
N VAL A 778 -35.13 10.42 18.07
CA VAL A 778 -34.19 9.45 17.47
C VAL A 778 -34.72 8.99 16.12
N CYS A 779 -33.87 8.98 15.09
CA CYS A 779 -34.13 8.35 13.81
C CYS A 779 -33.58 6.91 13.79
N ILE A 780 -34.38 5.96 13.31
CA ILE A 780 -33.93 4.61 12.94
C ILE A 780 -34.19 4.44 11.45
N ARG A 781 -33.17 4.03 10.70
CA ARG A 781 -33.23 3.73 9.26
C ARG A 781 -32.78 2.28 9.03
N VAL A 782 -33.22 1.69 7.92
CA VAL A 782 -32.78 0.36 7.47
C VAL A 782 -32.06 0.47 6.14
N LEU A 783 -31.03 -0.34 5.94
CA LEU A 783 -30.37 -0.55 4.66
C LEU A 783 -30.74 -1.94 4.14
N CYS A 784 -31.34 -1.96 2.94
CA CYS A 784 -31.82 -3.16 2.26
C CYS A 784 -30.93 -3.48 1.05
N ARG A 785 -30.63 -4.77 0.84
CA ARG A 785 -29.80 -5.28 -0.26
C ARG A 785 -30.59 -6.03 -1.33
N SER A 786 -31.85 -6.39 -1.04
CA SER A 786 -32.78 -6.97 -2.01
C SER A 786 -34.10 -6.20 -2.09
N ARG A 787 -34.83 -6.36 -3.20
CA ARG A 787 -36.16 -5.77 -3.40
C ARG A 787 -37.16 -6.26 -2.35
N ALA A 788 -37.12 -7.54 -1.98
CA ALA A 788 -38.02 -8.11 -0.98
C ALA A 788 -37.77 -7.54 0.44
N GLN A 789 -36.52 -7.23 0.80
CA GLN A 789 -36.21 -6.49 2.04
C GLN A 789 -36.78 -5.06 2.01
N VAL A 790 -36.74 -4.37 0.86
CA VAL A 790 -37.39 -3.04 0.69
C VAL A 790 -38.90 -3.16 0.87
N ASP A 791 -39.56 -4.07 0.15
CA ASP A 791 -41.02 -4.26 0.24
C ASP A 791 -41.48 -4.72 1.64
N ALA A 792 -40.59 -5.35 2.43
CA ALA A 792 -40.82 -5.62 3.85
C ALA A 792 -40.66 -4.38 4.73
N ALA A 793 -39.59 -3.60 4.55
CA ALA A 793 -39.37 -2.35 5.26
C ALA A 793 -40.50 -1.33 5.04
N LEU A 794 -41.04 -1.24 3.82
CA LEU A 794 -42.14 -0.33 3.47
C LEU A 794 -43.48 -0.67 4.17
N LYS A 795 -43.62 -1.86 4.78
CA LYS A 795 -44.77 -2.23 5.61
C LYS A 795 -44.69 -1.65 7.04
N VAL A 796 -43.53 -1.16 7.48
CA VAL A 796 -43.32 -0.59 8.82
C VAL A 796 -43.86 0.86 8.86
N PRO A 797 -44.95 1.17 9.58
CA PRO A 797 -45.67 2.45 9.38
C PRO A 797 -44.93 3.71 9.84
N TRP A 798 -44.04 3.58 10.83
CA TRP A 798 -43.27 4.70 11.38
C TRP A 798 -41.93 4.93 10.69
N LEU A 799 -41.47 3.99 9.87
CA LEU A 799 -40.18 4.08 9.18
C LEU A 799 -40.24 5.22 8.18
N ARG A 800 -39.42 6.25 8.36
CA ARG A 800 -39.41 7.44 7.50
C ARG A 800 -38.39 7.36 6.35
N GLU A 801 -37.43 6.44 6.44
CA GLU A 801 -36.25 6.43 5.57
C GLU A 801 -35.73 5.01 5.30
N VAL A 802 -35.36 4.74 4.05
CA VAL A 802 -34.76 3.47 3.59
C VAL A 802 -33.49 3.76 2.79
N VAL A 803 -32.43 3.01 3.08
CA VAL A 803 -31.20 2.98 2.29
C VAL A 803 -31.23 1.75 1.37
N VAL A 804 -30.78 1.88 0.12
CA VAL A 804 -30.67 0.78 -0.83
C VAL A 804 -29.22 0.58 -1.28
N ASP A 805 -28.71 -0.64 -1.18
CA ASP A 805 -27.31 -1.04 -1.40
C ASP A 805 -27.25 -2.31 -2.27
N PHE A 806 -27.84 -2.22 -3.47
CA PHE A 806 -27.92 -3.32 -4.43
C PHE A 806 -26.61 -3.37 -5.23
N LEU A 807 -25.71 -4.30 -4.89
CA LEU A 807 -24.33 -4.31 -5.35
C LEU A 807 -24.15 -4.48 -6.87
N GLU A 808 -25.08 -5.17 -7.53
CA GLU A 808 -25.12 -5.39 -8.99
C GLU A 808 -26.10 -4.44 -9.71
N VAL A 809 -26.64 -3.43 -8.99
CA VAL A 809 -27.61 -2.38 -9.40
C VAL A 809 -28.90 -2.80 -10.13
N GLN A 810 -29.08 -4.07 -10.49
CA GLN A 810 -30.33 -4.61 -11.02
C GLN A 810 -31.46 -4.48 -9.99
N GLY A 811 -32.62 -3.98 -10.40
CA GLY A 811 -33.74 -3.71 -9.49
C GLY A 811 -33.61 -2.42 -8.66
N LEU A 812 -32.49 -1.68 -8.76
CA LEU A 812 -32.23 -0.49 -7.95
C LEU A 812 -33.11 0.70 -8.34
N ARG A 813 -33.46 0.85 -9.62
CA ARG A 813 -34.36 1.93 -10.09
C ARG A 813 -35.77 1.72 -9.55
N GLU A 814 -36.21 0.47 -9.59
CA GLU A 814 -37.51 -0.03 -9.18
C GLU A 814 -37.66 0.07 -7.65
N ALA A 815 -36.60 -0.24 -6.90
CA ALA A 815 -36.54 -0.04 -5.46
C ALA A 815 -36.54 1.45 -5.07
N VAL A 816 -35.78 2.29 -5.77
CA VAL A 816 -35.78 3.75 -5.54
C VAL A 816 -37.15 4.36 -5.81
N ALA A 817 -37.82 3.97 -6.89
CA ALA A 817 -39.21 4.37 -7.17
C ALA A 817 -40.14 3.94 -6.03
N ALA A 818 -40.16 2.66 -5.64
CA ALA A 818 -41.07 2.16 -4.61
C ALA A 818 -40.92 2.84 -3.24
N VAL A 819 -39.71 3.21 -2.82
CA VAL A 819 -39.53 3.98 -1.58
C VAL A 819 -40.13 5.39 -1.71
N ARG A 820 -39.86 6.08 -2.83
CA ARG A 820 -40.38 7.44 -3.12
C ARG A 820 -41.90 7.46 -3.25
N ASP A 821 -42.47 6.49 -3.95
CA ASP A 821 -43.92 6.34 -4.17
C ASP A 821 -44.66 6.06 -2.85
N SER A 822 -43.98 5.45 -1.86
CA SER A 822 -44.49 5.28 -0.50
C SER A 822 -44.41 6.56 0.37
N GLY A 823 -43.94 7.69 -0.18
CA GLY A 823 -43.78 8.95 0.54
C GLY A 823 -42.63 8.98 1.55
N ARG A 824 -41.68 8.03 1.46
CA ARG A 824 -40.53 7.92 2.36
C ARG A 824 -39.25 8.45 1.71
N ARG A 825 -38.29 8.86 2.55
CA ARG A 825 -36.97 9.30 2.09
C ARG A 825 -36.15 8.09 1.61
N VAL A 826 -35.55 8.21 0.44
CA VAL A 826 -34.68 7.17 -0.13
C VAL A 826 -33.23 7.64 -0.21
N VAL A 827 -32.31 6.79 0.23
CA VAL A 827 -30.86 7.03 0.14
C VAL A 827 -30.21 5.88 -0.62
N VAL A 828 -29.35 6.18 -1.58
CA VAL A 828 -28.69 5.14 -2.39
C VAL A 828 -27.22 5.05 -2.00
N ALA A 829 -26.75 3.84 -1.71
CA ALA A 829 -25.33 3.58 -1.46
C ALA A 829 -24.54 3.61 -2.78
N THR A 830 -23.42 4.33 -2.79
CA THR A 830 -22.46 4.32 -3.91
C THR A 830 -21.52 3.12 -3.79
N PRO A 831 -20.72 2.76 -4.81
CA PRO A 831 -19.70 1.73 -4.68
C PRO A 831 -18.64 2.14 -3.64
N ARG A 832 -18.12 1.16 -2.88
CA ARG A 832 -17.04 1.35 -1.91
C ARG A 832 -15.70 1.69 -2.57
N VAL A 833 -15.52 1.24 -3.81
CA VAL A 833 -14.33 1.46 -4.64
C VAL A 833 -14.76 2.10 -5.96
N LEU A 834 -13.96 3.06 -6.43
CA LEU A 834 -13.97 3.51 -7.82
C LEU A 834 -12.58 3.31 -8.41
N LYS A 835 -12.49 2.60 -9.53
CA LYS A 835 -11.28 2.47 -10.37
C LYS A 835 -11.36 3.39 -11.60
N PRO A 836 -10.26 3.65 -12.31
CA PRO A 836 -10.29 4.42 -13.54
C PRO A 836 -11.12 3.72 -14.64
N ASP A 837 -11.74 4.50 -15.52
CA ASP A 837 -12.85 4.13 -16.43
C ASP A 837 -14.23 4.04 -15.74
N GLU A 838 -14.32 4.01 -14.39
CA GLU A 838 -15.59 4.03 -13.65
C GLU A 838 -16.07 5.45 -13.29
N GLN A 839 -15.37 6.51 -13.72
CA GLN A 839 -15.61 7.90 -13.29
C GLN A 839 -17.06 8.32 -13.52
N ARG A 840 -17.71 7.83 -14.58
CA ARG A 840 -19.07 8.22 -14.96
C ARG A 840 -20.19 7.55 -14.15
N LEU A 841 -19.88 6.70 -13.16
CA LEU A 841 -20.91 6.07 -12.33
C LEU A 841 -21.81 7.09 -11.59
N TRP A 842 -21.30 8.28 -11.24
CA TRP A 842 -22.14 9.33 -10.63
C TRP A 842 -23.33 9.74 -11.53
N LEU A 843 -23.21 9.71 -12.86
CA LEU A 843 -24.33 9.99 -13.77
C LEU A 843 -25.48 8.99 -13.60
N PHE A 844 -25.17 7.72 -13.34
CA PHE A 844 -26.17 6.71 -13.06
C PHE A 844 -26.89 7.01 -11.74
N TYR A 845 -26.14 7.26 -10.66
CA TYR A 845 -26.68 7.50 -9.33
C TYR A 845 -27.52 8.80 -9.25
N LEU A 846 -27.07 9.91 -9.85
CA LEU A 846 -27.85 11.14 -9.91
C LEU A 846 -29.15 10.97 -10.72
N ARG A 847 -29.14 10.13 -11.77
CA ARG A 847 -30.33 9.77 -12.57
C ARG A 847 -31.26 8.75 -11.89
N LEU A 848 -31.07 8.42 -10.61
CA LEU A 848 -32.06 7.70 -9.79
C LEU A 848 -33.05 8.66 -9.11
N GLY A 849 -32.65 9.92 -8.86
CA GLY A 849 -33.45 10.89 -8.10
C GLY A 849 -33.70 10.46 -6.67
N ALA A 850 -32.62 10.12 -5.96
CA ALA A 850 -32.65 9.82 -4.53
C ALA A 850 -32.53 11.11 -3.69
N ASP A 851 -32.96 11.06 -2.42
CA ASP A 851 -32.88 12.20 -1.49
C ASP A 851 -31.52 12.33 -0.80
N ALA A 852 -30.69 11.27 -0.86
CA ALA A 852 -29.25 11.34 -0.66
C ALA A 852 -28.49 10.24 -1.41
N LEU A 853 -27.19 10.45 -1.55
CA LEU A 853 -26.23 9.39 -1.78
C LEU A 853 -25.46 9.11 -0.48
N LEU A 854 -25.42 7.84 -0.07
CA LEU A 854 -24.50 7.34 0.95
C LEU A 854 -23.16 7.07 0.25
N VAL A 855 -22.26 8.04 0.35
CA VAL A 855 -20.96 8.12 -0.33
C VAL A 855 -19.93 7.27 0.41
N ARG A 856 -19.37 6.30 -0.32
CA ARG A 856 -18.47 5.26 0.23
C ARG A 856 -17.01 5.36 -0.22
N SER A 857 -16.66 6.35 -1.04
CA SER A 857 -15.29 6.56 -1.52
C SER A 857 -14.93 8.05 -1.66
N ALA A 858 -13.65 8.37 -1.42
CA ALA A 858 -13.13 9.73 -1.51
C ALA A 858 -13.26 10.33 -2.93
N GLY A 859 -13.04 9.51 -3.97
CA GLY A 859 -13.21 9.93 -5.36
C GLY A 859 -14.66 10.31 -5.71
N MET A 860 -15.64 9.57 -5.19
CA MET A 860 -17.06 9.91 -5.37
C MET A 860 -17.41 11.22 -4.64
N LEU A 861 -16.93 11.39 -3.40
CA LEU A 861 -17.14 12.62 -2.62
C LEU A 861 -16.56 13.85 -3.35
N HIS A 862 -15.29 13.77 -3.74
CA HIS A 862 -14.60 14.83 -4.47
C HIS A 862 -15.33 15.18 -5.78
N THR A 863 -15.72 14.18 -6.58
CA THR A 863 -16.43 14.41 -7.85
C THR A 863 -17.74 15.16 -7.65
N LEU A 864 -18.56 14.75 -6.68
CA LEU A 864 -19.85 15.39 -6.40
C LEU A 864 -19.69 16.82 -5.85
N GLN A 865 -18.60 17.09 -5.10
CA GLN A 865 -18.26 18.43 -4.62
C GLN A 865 -17.72 19.35 -5.74
N GLN A 866 -16.96 18.81 -6.71
CA GLN A 866 -16.49 19.56 -7.89
C GLN A 866 -17.64 19.90 -8.84
N LEU A 867 -18.62 19.01 -8.99
CA LEU A 867 -19.88 19.26 -9.72
C LEU A 867 -20.83 20.27 -9.03
N GLY A 868 -20.37 20.93 -7.95
CA GLY A 868 -21.07 22.00 -7.24
C GLY A 868 -21.57 21.63 -5.84
N GLY A 869 -21.64 20.33 -5.52
CA GLY A 869 -22.21 19.84 -4.26
C GLY A 869 -23.75 19.84 -4.24
N PRO A 870 -24.36 19.53 -3.08
CA PRO A 870 -25.81 19.45 -2.89
C PRO A 870 -26.58 20.67 -3.43
N GLY A 871 -27.67 20.40 -4.13
CA GLY A 871 -28.53 21.42 -4.77
C GLY A 871 -28.06 21.88 -6.15
N ALA A 872 -26.80 21.65 -6.54
CA ALA A 872 -26.31 22.01 -7.87
C ALA A 872 -27.00 21.21 -8.97
N ARG A 873 -27.24 21.83 -10.14
CA ARG A 873 -27.77 21.16 -11.34
C ARG A 873 -26.62 20.79 -12.27
N VAL A 874 -26.64 19.53 -12.74
CA VAL A 874 -25.68 19.04 -13.74
C VAL A 874 -26.40 18.89 -15.09
N PRO A 875 -25.78 19.27 -16.23
CA PRO A 875 -26.35 19.03 -17.55
C PRO A 875 -26.75 17.56 -17.77
N ASP A 876 -27.84 17.33 -18.51
CA ASP A 876 -28.41 16.02 -18.82
C ASP A 876 -28.74 15.13 -17.60
N VAL A 877 -28.90 15.73 -16.42
CA VAL A 877 -29.40 15.08 -15.19
C VAL A 877 -30.71 15.76 -14.78
N PRO A 878 -31.84 15.02 -14.67
CA PRO A 878 -33.15 15.62 -14.39
C PRO A 878 -33.31 16.11 -12.94
N TYR A 879 -32.47 15.62 -12.03
CA TYR A 879 -32.47 15.96 -10.60
C TYR A 879 -31.22 16.79 -10.25
N PRO A 880 -31.29 17.70 -9.26
CA PRO A 880 -30.09 18.29 -8.69
C PRO A 880 -29.26 17.23 -7.94
N ILE A 881 -28.01 17.53 -7.64
CA ILE A 881 -27.19 16.72 -6.73
C ILE A 881 -27.91 16.67 -5.37
N PRO A 882 -28.20 15.47 -4.82
CA PRO A 882 -28.92 15.35 -3.56
C PRO A 882 -27.98 15.58 -2.36
N LEU A 883 -28.50 15.40 -1.14
CA LEU A 883 -27.66 15.46 0.05
C LEU A 883 -26.60 14.36 0.02
N LEU A 884 -25.41 14.64 0.57
CA LEU A 884 -24.33 13.68 0.69
C LEU A 884 -24.23 13.17 2.13
N GLU A 885 -24.15 11.86 2.31
CA GLU A 885 -24.01 11.19 3.60
C GLU A 885 -22.77 10.30 3.56
N GLY A 886 -21.91 10.35 4.58
CA GLY A 886 -20.65 9.58 4.61
C GLY A 886 -20.83 8.20 5.20
N ASP A 887 -20.27 7.19 4.53
CA ASP A 887 -20.19 5.83 5.03
C ASP A 887 -18.92 5.58 5.88
N PHE A 888 -18.93 4.54 6.72
CA PHE A 888 -17.80 4.14 7.56
C PHE A 888 -16.50 3.90 6.78
N SER A 889 -16.63 3.54 5.50
CA SER A 889 -15.56 3.31 4.53
C SER A 889 -14.73 4.57 4.19
N LEU A 890 -15.25 5.77 4.50
CA LEU A 890 -14.48 7.02 4.49
C LEU A 890 -13.48 7.13 5.67
N ASN A 891 -13.42 6.14 6.56
CA ASN A 891 -12.36 5.96 7.56
C ASN A 891 -12.21 7.08 8.60
N ALA A 892 -13.29 7.83 8.89
CA ALA A 892 -13.32 8.82 9.97
C ALA A 892 -13.19 8.13 11.36
N ALA A 893 -12.10 8.41 12.07
CA ALA A 893 -11.73 7.72 13.32
C ALA A 893 -11.55 8.67 14.53
N ASN A 894 -11.63 9.98 14.32
CA ASN A 894 -11.42 11.02 15.33
C ASN A 894 -12.17 12.32 14.96
N VAL A 895 -12.25 13.26 15.90
CA VAL A 895 -12.92 14.56 15.76
C VAL A 895 -12.36 15.39 14.59
N LEU A 896 -11.06 15.30 14.28
CA LEU A 896 -10.45 16.08 13.20
C LEU A 896 -10.86 15.55 11.82
N SER A 897 -10.75 14.24 11.60
CA SER A 897 -11.18 13.56 10.37
C SER A 897 -12.71 13.65 10.18
N ALA A 898 -13.49 13.51 11.25
CA ALA A 898 -14.94 13.70 11.21
C ALA A 898 -15.34 15.16 10.94
N SER A 899 -14.60 16.14 11.49
CA SER A 899 -14.84 17.56 11.19
C SER A 899 -14.58 17.87 9.71
N LEU A 900 -13.40 17.51 9.19
CA LEU A 900 -13.01 17.70 7.79
C LEU A 900 -14.06 17.17 6.79
N LEU A 901 -14.74 16.08 7.15
CA LEU A 901 -15.81 15.45 6.37
C LEU A 901 -17.20 16.13 6.53
N LEU A 902 -17.48 16.72 7.69
CA LEU A 902 -18.76 17.41 7.98
C LEU A 902 -18.74 18.91 7.65
N SER A 903 -17.56 19.53 7.54
CA SER A 903 -17.42 20.98 7.38
C SER A 903 -18.04 21.51 6.09
N SER A 904 -18.61 22.71 6.17
CA SER A 904 -19.35 23.35 5.08
C SER A 904 -18.45 23.86 3.95
N THR A 905 -17.25 24.31 4.31
CA THR A 905 -16.19 24.79 3.42
C THR A 905 -15.31 23.64 2.97
N GLY A 906 -15.07 23.51 1.66
CA GLY A 906 -14.00 22.64 1.15
C GLY A 906 -12.61 23.10 1.62
N SER A 907 -11.57 22.30 1.41
CA SER A 907 -10.21 22.50 1.96
C SER A 907 -9.43 23.72 1.44
N SER A 908 -10.11 24.72 0.86
CA SER A 908 -9.53 25.95 0.31
C SER A 908 -9.12 26.96 1.40
N SER A 909 -8.43 26.54 2.46
CA SER A 909 -7.72 27.44 3.37
C SER A 909 -6.26 27.72 2.93
N ALA A 910 -5.82 27.15 1.81
CA ALA A 910 -4.45 27.26 1.30
C ALA A 910 -4.21 28.44 0.32
N ALA A 911 -5.25 29.19 -0.06
CA ALA A 911 -5.17 30.21 -1.14
C ALA A 911 -5.44 31.66 -0.68
N ALA A 912 -5.80 31.89 0.59
CA ALA A 912 -6.36 33.16 1.05
C ALA A 912 -5.35 34.17 1.65
N THR A 913 -4.05 34.00 1.39
CA THR A 913 -2.97 34.80 2.03
C THR A 913 -1.96 35.41 1.05
N ALA A 914 -2.34 35.61 -0.22
CA ALA A 914 -1.44 36.13 -1.26
C ALA A 914 -2.08 37.11 -2.27
N ALA A 915 -3.00 37.99 -1.84
CA ALA A 915 -3.46 39.12 -2.65
C ALA A 915 -3.92 40.31 -1.79
N GLY A 916 -3.18 41.42 -1.84
CA GLY A 916 -3.56 42.68 -1.20
C GLY A 916 -3.98 43.74 -2.24
N SER A 917 -5.28 43.97 -2.40
CA SER A 917 -5.83 45.19 -3.00
C SER A 917 -7.28 45.40 -2.52
N SER A 918 -7.82 46.61 -2.70
CA SER A 918 -8.98 47.11 -1.96
C SER A 918 -10.27 47.21 -2.78
N SER A 919 -11.39 47.31 -2.03
CA SER A 919 -12.70 47.87 -2.44
C SER A 919 -13.43 47.23 -3.63
N GLY A 920 -14.48 46.48 -3.31
CA GLY A 920 -15.54 46.05 -4.23
C GLY A 920 -16.64 45.37 -3.43
N SER A 921 -17.81 46.01 -3.30
CA SER A 921 -18.94 45.46 -2.54
C SER A 921 -19.87 44.66 -3.45
N GLU A 922 -19.63 43.35 -3.56
CA GLU A 922 -20.64 42.41 -4.05
C GLU A 922 -21.37 41.78 -2.85
N GLU A 923 -22.70 41.78 -2.89
CA GLU A 923 -23.51 41.11 -1.87
C GLU A 923 -23.38 39.59 -2.06
N GLY A 924 -22.52 38.99 -1.23
CA GLY A 924 -22.13 37.58 -1.39
C GLY A 924 -23.32 36.62 -1.38
N ALA A 925 -23.50 35.89 -2.48
CA ALA A 925 -24.42 34.76 -2.53
C ALA A 925 -24.10 33.78 -1.38
N PRO A 926 -25.12 33.21 -0.71
CA PRO A 926 -24.90 32.40 0.49
C PRO A 926 -24.01 31.20 0.16
N ALA A 927 -22.96 31.01 0.98
CA ALA A 927 -21.94 29.99 0.76
C ALA A 927 -22.59 28.60 0.62
N VAL A 928 -22.56 28.06 -0.61
CA VAL A 928 -23.18 26.76 -0.93
C VAL A 928 -22.51 25.69 -0.10
N TRP A 929 -23.29 25.04 0.76
CA TRP A 929 -22.82 24.00 1.67
C TRP A 929 -22.44 22.74 0.88
N ARG A 930 -21.16 22.32 0.95
CA ARG A 930 -20.63 21.16 0.21
C ARG A 930 -20.17 19.98 1.09
N GLY A 931 -20.37 20.07 2.41
CA GLY A 931 -20.01 19.01 3.37
C GLY A 931 -20.95 17.81 3.34
N LEU A 932 -20.75 16.87 4.25
CA LEU A 932 -21.68 15.75 4.48
C LEU A 932 -22.78 16.12 5.48
N SER A 933 -24.04 15.82 5.16
CA SER A 933 -25.20 16.06 6.06
C SER A 933 -25.25 15.07 7.22
N ARG A 934 -24.50 13.98 7.11
CA ARG A 934 -24.48 12.84 8.02
C ARG A 934 -23.17 12.09 7.84
N LEU A 935 -22.62 11.52 8.90
CA LEU A 935 -21.40 10.70 8.82
C LEU A 935 -21.51 9.46 9.73
N ALA A 936 -21.31 8.28 9.15
CA ALA A 936 -20.99 7.07 9.91
C ALA A 936 -19.47 6.99 10.11
N PRO A 937 -18.96 6.89 11.35
CA PRO A 937 -17.53 6.71 11.62
C PRO A 937 -17.09 5.28 11.31
N THR A 938 -15.78 5.06 11.24
CA THR A 938 -15.19 3.73 10.99
C THR A 938 -15.67 2.67 11.98
N HIS A 939 -15.78 1.43 11.51
CA HIS A 939 -16.04 0.27 12.38
C HIS A 939 -14.83 -0.13 13.23
N ASP A 940 -13.67 0.50 13.07
CA ASP A 940 -12.52 0.35 14.00
C ASP A 940 -12.78 1.02 15.37
N LEU A 941 -13.80 1.86 15.53
CA LEU A 941 -14.18 2.46 16.83
C LEU A 941 -15.13 1.58 17.63
N HIS A 942 -14.86 1.43 18.94
CA HIS A 942 -15.84 0.87 19.87
C HIS A 942 -16.83 1.94 20.36
N ALA A 943 -18.00 1.55 20.88
CA ALA A 943 -19.10 2.47 21.19
C ALA A 943 -18.70 3.61 22.15
N GLY A 944 -17.81 3.35 23.12
CA GLY A 944 -17.25 4.39 24.00
C GLY A 944 -16.42 5.46 23.26
N GLN A 945 -15.70 5.11 22.20
CA GLN A 945 -14.95 6.08 21.38
C GLN A 945 -15.86 6.84 20.43
N VAL A 946 -16.88 6.17 19.87
CA VAL A 946 -17.95 6.85 19.11
C VAL A 946 -18.66 7.89 20.00
N ALA A 947 -18.84 7.61 21.29
CA ALA A 947 -19.36 8.56 22.27
C ALA A 947 -18.37 9.71 22.61
N ALA A 948 -17.07 9.44 22.67
CA ALA A 948 -16.05 10.48 22.85
C ALA A 948 -15.98 11.44 21.65
N LEU A 949 -15.94 10.88 20.43
CA LEU A 949 -15.96 11.61 19.15
C LEU A 949 -17.23 12.46 19.01
N ALA A 950 -18.39 11.91 19.39
CA ALA A 950 -19.65 12.66 19.44
C ALA A 950 -19.54 13.86 20.41
N GLY A 951 -18.97 13.66 21.61
CA GLY A 951 -18.72 14.74 22.56
C GLY A 951 -17.80 15.84 22.01
N GLY A 952 -16.72 15.46 21.32
CA GLY A 952 -15.78 16.41 20.72
C GLY A 952 -16.31 17.16 19.49
N LEU A 953 -17.32 16.64 18.80
CA LEU A 953 -18.06 17.35 17.74
C LEU A 953 -19.12 18.32 18.28
N GLY A 954 -19.40 18.33 19.59
CA GLY A 954 -20.32 19.26 20.23
C GLY A 954 -21.70 19.29 19.57
N GLY A 955 -22.10 20.45 19.02
CA GLY A 955 -23.38 20.62 18.33
C GLY A 955 -23.56 19.74 17.08
N ARG A 956 -22.46 19.24 16.49
CA ARG A 956 -22.48 18.36 15.30
C ARG A 956 -22.64 16.87 15.66
N ALA A 957 -22.68 16.50 16.93
CA ALA A 957 -22.91 15.11 17.39
C ALA A 957 -24.19 14.48 16.80
N ALA A 958 -25.24 15.29 16.57
CA ALA A 958 -26.51 14.85 16.00
C ALA A 958 -26.42 14.46 14.50
N LEU A 959 -25.34 14.82 13.81
CA LEU A 959 -25.05 14.43 12.42
C LEU A 959 -24.38 13.05 12.34
N LEU A 960 -23.92 12.50 13.46
CA LEU A 960 -23.36 11.15 13.49
C LEU A 960 -24.46 10.10 13.33
N GLU A 961 -24.14 9.09 12.53
CA GLU A 961 -24.89 7.85 12.39
C GLU A 961 -24.09 6.69 12.96
N VAL A 962 -24.75 5.79 13.68
CA VAL A 962 -24.09 4.57 14.18
C VAL A 962 -24.78 3.34 13.63
N VAL A 963 -24.01 2.44 13.03
CA VAL A 963 -24.49 1.14 12.56
C VAL A 963 -24.61 0.20 13.75
N VAL A 964 -25.83 -0.04 14.23
CA VAL A 964 -26.13 -0.80 15.45
C VAL A 964 -26.76 -2.18 15.19
N HIS A 965 -26.99 -2.52 13.92
CA HIS A 965 -27.15 -3.89 13.44
C HIS A 965 -26.45 -4.04 12.09
N GLN A 966 -25.65 -5.09 11.92
CA GLN A 966 -25.02 -5.44 10.64
C GLN A 966 -24.29 -6.79 10.71
N HIS A 967 -24.14 -7.47 9.59
CA HIS A 967 -23.03 -8.40 9.38
C HIS A 967 -21.82 -7.60 8.85
N LEU A 968 -20.66 -7.64 9.54
CA LEU A 968 -19.50 -6.82 9.16
C LEU A 968 -18.91 -7.26 7.81
N PRO A 969 -18.61 -6.35 6.87
CA PRO A 969 -17.83 -6.68 5.67
C PRO A 969 -16.37 -6.93 6.05
N ILE A 970 -16.02 -8.19 6.31
CA ILE A 970 -14.72 -8.60 6.83
C ILE A 970 -13.60 -8.53 5.79
N PHE A 971 -13.95 -8.70 4.51
CA PHE A 971 -13.07 -8.47 3.36
C PHE A 971 -13.85 -7.78 2.23
N HIS A 972 -13.18 -6.91 1.47
CA HIS A 972 -13.66 -6.41 0.18
C HIS A 972 -12.48 -6.52 -0.80
N THR A 973 -12.62 -7.28 -1.89
CA THR A 973 -11.50 -7.84 -2.64
C THR A 973 -11.67 -7.75 -4.16
N GLU A 974 -10.63 -7.33 -4.88
CA GLU A 974 -10.52 -7.42 -6.35
C GLU A 974 -10.39 -8.89 -6.84
N HIS A 975 -10.30 -9.86 -5.93
CA HIS A 975 -10.36 -11.29 -6.26
C HIS A 975 -11.81 -11.79 -6.33
N CYS A 976 -12.30 -12.14 -7.52
CA CYS A 976 -13.62 -12.75 -7.67
C CYS A 976 -13.57 -14.26 -7.40
N VAL A 977 -14.11 -14.67 -6.25
CA VAL A 977 -14.18 -16.08 -5.82
C VAL A 977 -15.08 -16.90 -6.77
N PHE A 978 -16.19 -16.30 -7.23
CA PHE A 978 -17.10 -16.90 -8.21
C PHE A 978 -16.37 -17.26 -9.51
N CYS A 979 -15.71 -16.28 -10.15
CA CYS A 979 -14.95 -16.52 -11.38
C CYS A 979 -13.82 -17.54 -11.17
N ARG A 980 -13.14 -17.51 -10.01
CA ARG A 980 -12.01 -18.40 -9.75
C ARG A 980 -12.40 -19.87 -9.62
N PHE A 981 -13.48 -20.17 -8.90
CA PHE A 981 -13.79 -21.55 -8.50
C PHE A 981 -15.06 -22.13 -9.14
N LEU A 982 -15.92 -21.30 -9.75
CA LEU A 982 -17.13 -21.74 -10.46
C LEU A 982 -17.02 -21.62 -11.99
N SER A 983 -15.92 -21.06 -12.52
CA SER A 983 -15.71 -20.89 -13.95
C SER A 983 -14.29 -21.26 -14.41
N THR A 984 -14.14 -21.53 -15.71
CA THR A 984 -12.86 -21.66 -16.40
C THR A 984 -12.30 -20.31 -16.87
N GLY A 985 -13.12 -19.25 -16.86
CA GLY A 985 -12.72 -17.89 -17.22
C GLY A 985 -11.78 -17.22 -16.20
N ASN A 986 -11.23 -16.07 -16.59
CA ASN A 986 -10.27 -15.30 -15.81
C ASN A 986 -10.77 -13.92 -15.36
N SER A 987 -11.82 -13.39 -15.99
CA SER A 987 -12.37 -12.05 -15.79
C SER A 987 -13.90 -12.01 -15.96
N TYR A 988 -14.50 -10.86 -15.68
CA TYR A 988 -15.94 -10.61 -15.94
C TYR A 988 -16.36 -10.78 -17.41
N LYS A 989 -15.42 -10.80 -18.37
CA LYS A 989 -15.71 -10.91 -19.82
C LYS A 989 -15.90 -12.35 -20.29
N ASP A 990 -15.39 -13.31 -19.53
CA ASP A 990 -15.26 -14.72 -19.90
C ASP A 990 -15.68 -15.69 -18.80
N CYS A 991 -16.11 -15.19 -17.62
CA CYS A 991 -16.52 -16.04 -16.50
C CYS A 991 -17.90 -16.70 -16.65
N GLY A 992 -18.78 -16.17 -17.49
CA GLY A 992 -20.17 -16.65 -17.61
C GLY A 992 -21.07 -16.29 -16.42
N HIS A 993 -20.70 -15.27 -15.65
CA HIS A 993 -21.50 -14.63 -14.59
C HIS A 993 -22.16 -15.56 -13.54
N PRO A 994 -21.45 -16.55 -12.96
CA PRO A 994 -22.04 -17.47 -11.99
C PRO A 994 -22.50 -16.82 -10.66
N CYS A 995 -22.23 -15.53 -10.42
CA CYS A 995 -22.81 -14.77 -9.31
C CYS A 995 -24.29 -14.41 -9.51
N GLU A 996 -24.75 -14.27 -10.76
CA GLU A 996 -26.15 -13.95 -11.09
C GLU A 996 -27.10 -15.13 -10.82
N SER A 997 -26.57 -16.35 -10.63
CA SER A 997 -27.34 -17.59 -10.57
C SER A 997 -27.07 -18.50 -9.37
N ALA A 998 -26.05 -18.24 -8.54
CA ALA A 998 -25.66 -19.12 -7.44
C ALA A 998 -25.25 -18.34 -6.18
N THR A 999 -25.70 -18.82 -5.02
CA THR A 999 -25.38 -18.24 -3.71
C THR A 999 -24.08 -18.83 -3.17
N LEU A 1000 -23.13 -18.00 -2.76
CA LEU A 1000 -21.78 -18.42 -2.39
C LEU A 1000 -21.45 -18.08 -0.93
N HIS A 1001 -20.98 -19.07 -0.17
CA HIS A 1001 -20.44 -18.87 1.18
C HIS A 1001 -19.04 -19.47 1.31
N LEU A 1002 -18.22 -18.88 2.20
CA LEU A 1002 -16.94 -19.43 2.65
C LEU A 1002 -17.09 -19.96 4.08
N ARG A 1003 -16.95 -21.27 4.29
CA ARG A 1003 -17.03 -21.89 5.62
C ARG A 1003 -15.66 -21.84 6.31
N ASP A 1004 -15.60 -21.27 7.51
CA ASP A 1004 -14.35 -21.15 8.28
C ASP A 1004 -13.94 -22.44 9.03
N ASP A 1005 -12.81 -22.41 9.74
CA ASP A 1005 -12.28 -23.53 10.54
C ASP A 1005 -13.14 -23.92 11.77
N LYS A 1006 -14.23 -23.19 12.03
CA LYS A 1006 -15.20 -23.42 13.12
C LYS A 1006 -16.57 -23.83 12.58
N GLY A 1007 -16.74 -23.88 11.25
CA GLY A 1007 -18.01 -24.20 10.60
C GLY A 1007 -18.95 -22.99 10.39
N ALA A 1008 -18.47 -21.76 10.54
CA ALA A 1008 -19.27 -20.56 10.32
C ALA A 1008 -19.28 -20.16 8.83
N ASP A 1009 -20.45 -19.88 8.28
CA ASP A 1009 -20.63 -19.58 6.86
C ASP A 1009 -20.61 -18.07 6.58
N HIS A 1010 -19.63 -17.64 5.78
CA HIS A 1010 -19.44 -16.25 5.41
C HIS A 1010 -19.99 -15.98 4.01
N LEU A 1011 -21.13 -15.27 3.92
CA LEU A 1011 -21.70 -14.85 2.63
C LEU A 1011 -20.68 -14.08 1.79
N VAL A 1012 -20.63 -14.41 0.50
CA VAL A 1012 -19.81 -13.72 -0.50
C VAL A 1012 -20.73 -13.14 -1.57
N LEU A 1013 -20.78 -11.81 -1.69
CA LEU A 1013 -21.49 -11.11 -2.77
C LEU A 1013 -20.50 -10.48 -3.74
N ALA A 1014 -20.86 -10.46 -5.03
CA ALA A 1014 -20.18 -9.65 -6.04
C ALA A 1014 -20.77 -8.23 -6.12
N ASP A 1015 -20.05 -7.30 -6.74
CA ASP A 1015 -20.57 -6.01 -7.17
C ASP A 1015 -20.32 -5.76 -8.67
N MET A 1016 -20.76 -4.61 -9.18
CA MET A 1016 -20.59 -4.19 -10.59
C MET A 1016 -19.15 -4.24 -11.15
N GLY A 1017 -18.12 -4.25 -10.31
CA GLY A 1017 -16.72 -4.43 -10.72
C GLY A 1017 -16.23 -5.89 -10.67
N CYS A 1018 -17.14 -6.84 -10.42
CA CYS A 1018 -16.85 -8.20 -9.94
C CYS A 1018 -15.96 -8.24 -8.68
N ARG A 1019 -16.03 -7.20 -7.82
CA ARG A 1019 -15.35 -7.18 -6.53
C ARG A 1019 -16.17 -7.98 -5.54
N ASN A 1020 -15.52 -8.89 -4.83
CA ASN A 1020 -16.19 -9.70 -3.83
C ASN A 1020 -16.18 -8.99 -2.47
N THR A 1021 -17.34 -8.85 -1.84
CA THR A 1021 -17.48 -8.50 -0.43
C THR A 1021 -17.81 -9.77 0.34
N VAL A 1022 -17.01 -10.09 1.37
CA VAL A 1022 -17.23 -11.21 2.27
C VAL A 1022 -17.74 -10.67 3.60
N PHE A 1023 -18.85 -11.20 4.08
CA PHE A 1023 -19.50 -10.74 5.32
C PHE A 1023 -19.20 -11.67 6.51
N ASN A 1024 -19.28 -11.14 7.72
CA ASN A 1024 -19.15 -11.93 8.94
C ASN A 1024 -20.37 -12.85 9.09
N ALA A 1025 -20.17 -14.13 9.39
CA ALA A 1025 -21.27 -15.08 9.62
C ALA A 1025 -22.21 -14.64 10.76
N ARG A 1026 -21.67 -13.95 11.77
CA ARG A 1026 -22.42 -13.47 12.93
C ARG A 1026 -22.81 -12.00 12.78
N ALA A 1027 -24.02 -11.67 13.20
CA ALA A 1027 -24.48 -10.29 13.26
C ALA A 1027 -23.86 -9.55 14.46
N GLN A 1028 -23.38 -8.34 14.22
CA GLN A 1028 -23.03 -7.38 15.26
C GLN A 1028 -24.29 -6.62 15.72
N SER A 1029 -24.54 -6.56 17.02
CA SER A 1029 -25.60 -5.74 17.63
C SER A 1029 -25.06 -4.74 18.64
N GLY A 1030 -25.38 -3.47 18.42
CA GLY A 1030 -25.10 -2.36 19.34
C GLY A 1030 -26.14 -2.16 20.44
N VAL A 1031 -27.09 -3.09 20.62
CA VAL A 1031 -28.31 -2.90 21.44
C VAL A 1031 -28.04 -2.46 22.90
N PHE A 1032 -26.96 -2.94 23.51
CA PHE A 1032 -26.59 -2.57 24.88
C PHE A 1032 -25.99 -1.15 25.00
N PHE A 1033 -25.45 -0.59 23.91
CA PHE A 1033 -24.76 0.70 23.90
C PHE A 1033 -25.68 1.88 23.52
N LEU A 1034 -26.89 1.60 23.00
CA LEU A 1034 -27.83 2.61 22.48
C LEU A 1034 -28.03 3.79 23.44
N ARG A 1035 -28.29 3.51 24.73
CA ARG A 1035 -28.52 4.54 25.75
C ARG A 1035 -27.36 5.54 25.86
N ASP A 1036 -26.13 5.05 25.79
CA ASP A 1036 -24.94 5.88 26.05
C ASP A 1036 -24.46 6.58 24.78
N LEU A 1037 -24.67 5.99 23.60
CA LEU A 1037 -24.57 6.70 22.31
C LEU A 1037 -25.59 7.87 22.22
N LEU A 1038 -26.85 7.64 22.62
CA LEU A 1038 -27.88 8.67 22.64
C LEU A 1038 -27.57 9.78 23.65
N ARG A 1039 -26.96 9.46 24.81
CA ARG A 1039 -26.46 10.45 25.77
C ARG A 1039 -25.32 11.29 25.21
N ALA A 1040 -24.44 10.71 24.40
CA ALA A 1040 -23.33 11.40 23.75
C ALA A 1040 -23.75 12.31 22.57
N GLY A 1041 -25.04 12.36 22.23
CA GLY A 1041 -25.58 13.28 21.22
C GLY A 1041 -25.89 12.65 19.86
N VAL A 1042 -25.57 11.37 19.64
CA VAL A 1042 -25.97 10.61 18.44
C VAL A 1042 -27.50 10.63 18.31
N ARG A 1043 -28.04 10.88 17.11
CA ARG A 1043 -29.50 10.90 16.87
C ARG A 1043 -29.97 10.05 15.69
N THR A 1044 -29.08 9.29 15.04
CA THR A 1044 -29.48 8.37 13.97
C THR A 1044 -28.79 7.01 14.11
N LEU A 1045 -29.58 5.95 13.96
CA LEU A 1045 -29.19 4.56 14.09
C LEU A 1045 -29.47 3.84 12.76
N ARG A 1046 -28.44 3.20 12.20
CA ARG A 1046 -28.57 2.36 10.98
C ARG A 1046 -28.59 0.89 11.33
N LEU A 1047 -29.53 0.18 10.73
CA LEU A 1047 -29.62 -1.27 10.73
C LEU A 1047 -29.34 -1.74 9.29
N GLU A 1048 -28.28 -2.53 9.06
CA GLU A 1048 -27.96 -3.06 7.74
C GLU A 1048 -28.31 -4.53 7.64
N LEU A 1049 -29.18 -4.85 6.68
CA LEU A 1049 -29.56 -6.23 6.36
C LEU A 1049 -28.55 -6.80 5.34
N VAL A 1050 -28.15 -8.05 5.54
CA VAL A 1050 -27.37 -8.86 4.60
C VAL A 1050 -28.19 -10.11 4.28
N ASP A 1051 -28.14 -11.13 5.14
CA ASP A 1051 -28.82 -12.42 4.97
C ASP A 1051 -30.24 -12.46 5.57
N GLU A 1052 -30.63 -11.44 6.33
CA GLU A 1052 -31.93 -11.41 7.01
C GLU A 1052 -33.10 -11.46 6.02
N SER A 1053 -33.98 -12.45 6.21
CA SER A 1053 -35.14 -12.67 5.34
C SER A 1053 -36.16 -11.52 5.44
N PRO A 1054 -37.01 -11.32 4.41
CA PRO A 1054 -38.05 -10.27 4.41
C PRO A 1054 -38.97 -10.32 5.63
N GLU A 1055 -39.21 -11.51 6.19
CA GLU A 1055 -40.06 -11.75 7.36
C GLU A 1055 -39.41 -11.25 8.66
N ALA A 1056 -38.07 -11.25 8.74
CA ALA A 1056 -37.33 -10.77 9.90
C ALA A 1056 -37.26 -9.22 9.97
N VAL A 1057 -37.38 -8.51 8.85
CA VAL A 1057 -37.16 -7.06 8.73
C VAL A 1057 -38.04 -6.23 9.67
N ALA A 1058 -39.36 -6.48 9.68
CA ALA A 1058 -40.29 -5.71 10.50
C ALA A 1058 -40.16 -6.03 12.02
N PRO A 1059 -40.09 -7.30 12.46
CA PRO A 1059 -39.77 -7.65 13.85
C PRO A 1059 -38.44 -7.08 14.36
N LEU A 1060 -37.41 -7.02 13.49
CA LEU A 1060 -36.11 -6.44 13.80
C LEU A 1060 -36.21 -4.93 14.02
N LEU A 1061 -36.89 -4.22 13.12
CA LEU A 1061 -37.11 -2.77 13.20
C LEU A 1061 -37.92 -2.37 14.44
N GLU A 1062 -39.06 -3.02 14.69
CA GLU A 1062 -39.85 -2.77 15.91
C GLU A 1062 -39.04 -3.13 17.16
N GLY A 1063 -38.28 -4.22 17.14
CA GLY A 1063 -37.43 -4.65 18.24
C GLY A 1063 -36.39 -3.60 18.67
N TYR A 1064 -35.68 -2.98 17.71
CA TYR A 1064 -34.76 -1.88 18.00
C TYR A 1064 -35.50 -0.61 18.46
N ARG A 1065 -36.65 -0.29 17.86
CA ARG A 1065 -37.47 0.87 18.26
C ARG A 1065 -38.04 0.72 19.68
N ASP A 1066 -38.46 -0.49 20.06
CA ASP A 1066 -38.94 -0.79 21.41
C ASP A 1066 -37.85 -0.63 22.47
N VAL A 1067 -36.60 -0.98 22.18
CA VAL A 1067 -35.48 -0.72 23.09
C VAL A 1067 -35.20 0.78 23.21
N VAL A 1068 -35.24 1.53 22.11
CA VAL A 1068 -35.09 3.01 22.12
C VAL A 1068 -36.23 3.70 22.88
N LEU A 1069 -37.45 3.16 22.82
CA LEU A 1069 -38.63 3.67 23.54
C LEU A 1069 -38.78 3.07 24.96
N GLY A 1070 -37.87 2.23 25.42
CA GLY A 1070 -37.94 1.58 26.73
C GLY A 1070 -39.06 0.54 26.91
N ARG A 1071 -39.70 0.11 25.82
CA ARG A 1071 -40.80 -0.89 25.81
C ARG A 1071 -40.30 -2.34 25.84
N ARG A 1072 -39.03 -2.59 25.46
CA ARG A 1072 -38.38 -3.92 25.46
C ARG A 1072 -36.98 -3.82 26.08
N GLY A 1073 -36.57 -4.85 26.83
CA GLY A 1073 -35.22 -4.93 27.37
C GLY A 1073 -34.19 -5.22 26.27
N PRO A 1074 -32.97 -4.64 26.32
CA PRO A 1074 -31.94 -4.89 25.30
C PRO A 1074 -31.54 -6.38 25.24
N GLY A 1075 -31.55 -7.07 26.39
CA GLY A 1075 -31.33 -8.52 26.46
C GLY A 1075 -32.45 -9.37 25.84
N ASP A 1076 -33.66 -8.83 25.69
CA ASP A 1076 -34.78 -9.53 25.05
C ASP A 1076 -34.72 -9.40 23.53
N LEU A 1077 -34.19 -8.29 23.03
CA LEU A 1077 -33.86 -8.16 21.61
C LEU A 1077 -32.64 -9.04 21.27
N TRP A 1078 -31.57 -8.98 22.06
CA TRP A 1078 -30.37 -9.79 21.87
C TRP A 1078 -30.66 -11.29 21.79
N ARG A 1079 -31.46 -11.84 22.73
CA ARG A 1079 -31.83 -13.25 22.72
C ARG A 1079 -32.63 -13.68 21.48
N TRP A 1080 -33.38 -12.76 20.87
CA TRP A 1080 -34.11 -13.02 19.63
C TRP A 1080 -33.21 -12.89 18.39
N LEU A 1081 -32.34 -11.87 18.33
CA LEU A 1081 -31.32 -11.74 17.27
C LEU A 1081 -30.38 -12.96 17.22
N ALA A 1082 -30.13 -13.61 18.37
CA ALA A 1082 -29.37 -14.85 18.44
C ALA A 1082 -30.05 -16.07 17.79
N THR A 1083 -31.35 -15.99 17.47
CA THR A 1083 -32.17 -17.09 16.90
C THR A 1083 -32.56 -16.90 15.44
N LEU A 1084 -32.16 -15.79 14.81
CA LEU A 1084 -32.42 -15.54 13.40
C LEU A 1084 -31.59 -16.48 12.50
N PRO A 1085 -32.15 -16.99 11.39
CA PRO A 1085 -31.46 -17.87 10.47
C PRO A 1085 -30.56 -17.09 9.49
N ASP A 1086 -29.46 -17.70 9.06
CA ASP A 1086 -28.73 -17.36 7.85
C ASP A 1086 -29.43 -17.92 6.59
N ALA A 1087 -28.87 -17.60 5.40
CA ALA A 1087 -29.36 -18.08 4.12
C ALA A 1087 -29.30 -19.61 3.94
N ASN A 1088 -28.54 -20.33 4.78
CA ASN A 1088 -28.45 -21.79 4.79
C ASN A 1088 -29.40 -22.43 5.84
N GLY A 1089 -30.16 -21.61 6.59
CA GLY A 1089 -31.12 -22.04 7.61
C GLY A 1089 -30.52 -22.38 8.98
N ALA A 1090 -29.22 -22.13 9.21
CA ALA A 1090 -28.60 -22.25 10.52
C ALA A 1090 -28.73 -20.93 11.31
N ALA A 1091 -28.62 -20.98 12.64
CA ALA A 1091 -28.74 -19.75 13.44
C ALA A 1091 -27.46 -18.91 13.34
N HIS A 1092 -27.51 -17.78 12.63
CA HIS A 1092 -26.33 -16.92 12.38
C HIS A 1092 -25.72 -16.40 13.69
N GLY A 1093 -26.56 -16.17 14.69
CA GLY A 1093 -26.18 -15.70 16.01
C GLY A 1093 -25.72 -14.25 16.04
N VAL A 1094 -25.65 -13.70 17.26
CA VAL A 1094 -25.32 -12.30 17.50
C VAL A 1094 -24.13 -12.14 18.45
N ASP A 1095 -23.33 -11.12 18.25
CA ASP A 1095 -22.35 -10.62 19.23
C ASP A 1095 -22.23 -9.09 19.16
N ALA A 1096 -21.33 -8.49 19.94
CA ALA A 1096 -21.15 -7.05 20.02
C ALA A 1096 -20.11 -6.50 19.02
N GLY A 1097 -19.43 -7.39 18.29
CA GLY A 1097 -18.38 -7.09 17.32
C GLY A 1097 -17.42 -5.99 17.76
N SER A 1098 -17.18 -5.00 16.89
CA SER A 1098 -16.27 -3.90 17.18
C SER A 1098 -16.78 -2.91 18.23
N LEU A 1099 -18.09 -2.83 18.46
CA LEU A 1099 -18.69 -1.86 19.40
C LEU A 1099 -18.33 -2.12 20.86
N GLN A 1100 -17.89 -3.33 21.23
CA GLN A 1100 -17.36 -3.61 22.57
C GLN A 1100 -15.86 -3.25 22.68
N PRO A 1101 -15.35 -2.73 23.81
CA PRO A 1101 -13.93 -2.49 23.99
C PRO A 1101 -13.05 -3.74 23.81
N ALA A 1102 -11.95 -3.63 23.06
CA ALA A 1102 -11.07 -4.77 22.75
C ALA A 1102 -10.46 -5.43 24.01
N LYS A 1103 -10.17 -4.64 25.07
CA LYS A 1103 -9.70 -5.14 26.37
C LYS A 1103 -10.71 -6.03 27.11
N GLU A 1104 -11.99 -5.95 26.75
CA GLU A 1104 -13.03 -6.83 27.28
C GLU A 1104 -13.21 -8.07 26.41
N ARG A 1105 -13.26 -7.89 25.09
CA ARG A 1105 -13.29 -9.01 24.12
C ARG A 1105 -12.12 -9.98 24.31
N ALA A 1106 -10.91 -9.47 24.59
CA ALA A 1106 -9.73 -10.28 24.89
C ALA A 1106 -9.88 -11.22 26.10
N LYS A 1107 -10.71 -10.85 27.10
CA LYS A 1107 -10.96 -11.70 28.28
C LYS A 1107 -11.84 -12.91 27.98
N GLY A 1108 -12.57 -12.89 26.86
CA GLY A 1108 -13.51 -13.96 26.47
C GLY A 1108 -12.92 -15.06 25.58
N GLY A 1109 -11.71 -14.91 25.03
CA GLY A 1109 -11.21 -15.85 24.03
C GLY A 1109 -9.82 -15.59 23.48
N MET A 1110 -8.80 -15.46 24.33
CA MET A 1110 -7.41 -15.25 23.89
C MET A 1110 -6.78 -16.53 23.31
N LYS A 1111 -7.17 -16.92 22.09
CA LYS A 1111 -6.36 -17.85 21.26
C LYS A 1111 -5.10 -17.11 20.75
N PRO A 1112 -3.90 -17.71 20.79
CA PRO A 1112 -2.71 -17.06 20.26
C PRO A 1112 -2.80 -16.95 18.72
N THR A 1113 -2.13 -15.95 18.14
CA THR A 1113 -1.95 -15.87 16.67
C THR A 1113 -1.17 -17.09 16.17
N ALA A 1114 -1.25 -17.44 14.87
CA ALA A 1114 -0.49 -18.56 14.31
C ALA A 1114 1.04 -18.46 14.56
N ALA A 1115 1.58 -17.24 14.65
CA ALA A 1115 2.97 -17.01 15.03
C ALA A 1115 3.21 -17.24 16.55
N ALA A 1116 2.29 -16.80 17.40
CA ALA A 1116 2.37 -16.99 18.84
C ALA A 1116 2.15 -18.46 19.25
N LEU A 1117 1.28 -19.21 18.55
CA LEU A 1117 1.16 -20.67 18.70
C LEU A 1117 2.51 -21.35 18.41
N LYS A 1118 3.21 -20.93 17.35
CA LYS A 1118 4.53 -21.47 16.99
C LYS A 1118 5.60 -21.13 18.04
N GLN A 1119 5.62 -19.91 18.58
CA GLN A 1119 6.51 -19.55 19.70
C GLN A 1119 6.17 -20.30 20.99
N GLN A 1120 4.88 -20.47 21.31
CA GLN A 1120 4.44 -21.17 22.52
C GLN A 1120 4.75 -22.67 22.45
N GLN A 1121 4.64 -23.29 21.28
CA GLN A 1121 5.12 -24.65 21.00
C GLN A 1121 6.65 -24.75 21.16
N GLN A 1122 7.43 -23.79 20.64
CA GLN A 1122 8.89 -23.76 20.84
C GLN A 1122 9.28 -23.61 22.32
N GLN A 1123 8.57 -22.79 23.09
CA GLN A 1123 8.80 -22.65 24.54
C GLN A 1123 8.42 -23.92 25.30
N GLN A 1124 7.32 -24.60 24.93
CA GLN A 1124 6.95 -25.89 25.52
C GLN A 1124 7.96 -26.99 25.17
N GLN A 1125 8.48 -27.03 23.94
CA GLN A 1125 9.58 -27.95 23.58
C GLN A 1125 10.85 -27.68 24.39
N GLN A 1126 11.22 -26.42 24.61
CA GLN A 1126 12.37 -26.07 25.46
C GLN A 1126 12.17 -26.50 26.93
N GLN A 1127 10.96 -26.34 27.48
CA GLN A 1127 10.64 -26.81 28.84
C GLN A 1127 10.67 -28.34 28.95
N GLN A 1128 10.15 -29.07 27.95
CA GLN A 1128 10.22 -30.53 27.90
C GLN A 1128 11.66 -31.05 27.74
N GLN A 1129 12.50 -30.38 26.95
CA GLN A 1129 13.94 -30.69 26.86
C GLN A 1129 14.70 -30.39 28.17
N GLY A 1130 14.26 -29.40 28.95
CA GLY A 1130 14.74 -29.15 30.31
C GLY A 1130 14.41 -30.30 31.26
N GLN A 1131 13.12 -30.63 31.39
CA GLN A 1131 12.65 -31.71 32.29
C GLN A 1131 13.21 -33.08 31.91
N GLY A 1132 13.41 -33.35 30.62
CA GLY A 1132 14.08 -34.56 30.14
C GLY A 1132 15.54 -34.70 30.61
N ARG A 1133 16.25 -33.58 30.84
CA ARG A 1133 17.62 -33.60 31.39
C ARG A 1133 17.64 -33.87 32.90
N GLU A 1134 16.67 -33.37 33.66
CA GLU A 1134 16.57 -33.69 35.10
C GLU A 1134 16.19 -35.15 35.33
N ALA A 1135 15.23 -35.68 34.56
CA ALA A 1135 14.86 -37.10 34.60
C ALA A 1135 16.05 -38.03 34.25
N ALA A 1136 16.87 -37.66 33.27
CA ALA A 1136 18.09 -38.39 32.92
C ALA A 1136 19.19 -38.34 34.01
N GLY A 1137 19.17 -37.34 34.90
CA GLY A 1137 20.09 -37.23 36.04
C GLY A 1137 19.73 -38.16 37.20
N ALA A 1138 18.45 -38.42 37.43
CA ALA A 1138 17.97 -39.29 38.51
C ALA A 1138 18.22 -40.79 38.27
N GLY A 1139 18.28 -41.21 36.99
CA GLY A 1139 18.47 -42.61 36.59
C GLY A 1139 19.88 -43.20 36.74
N ARG A 1140 20.72 -42.65 37.64
CA ARG A 1140 22.08 -43.16 37.94
C ARG A 1140 22.36 -43.27 39.45
N ARG A 1141 21.47 -43.97 40.16
CA ARG A 1141 21.73 -44.65 41.44
C ARG A 1141 20.96 -45.97 41.48
#